data_AF-A0A3C1BFT7-F1
#
_entry.id   AF-A0A3C1BFT7-F1
#
_cell.length_a   1.000
_cell.length_b   1.000
_cell.length_c   1.000
_cell.angle_alpha   90.00
_cell.angle_beta   90.00
_cell.angle_gamma   90.00
#
_symmetry.space_group_name_H-M   'P 1'
#
loop_
_entity.id
_entity.type
_entity.pdbx_description
1 polymer ?
#
loop_
_entity_poly.entity_id
_entity_poly.type
_entity_poly.pdbx_seq_one_letter_code
_entity_poly.pdbx_strand_id
1 'polypeptide(L)'
;MKRYFFVFFFLFPLLAISQTLPSYINAKAPEVSAFEKHIETPVSMYTGVPSISIPLYDIEIKGVKIPIVLNYHAGGIRVDQEATWVGLGWDLSYGGQISRTVRGLPDERYFIIGGTQSNALSNINYFRQYPNITADPTLSLRYDAMRQAKYRANDYMPDAFYYSALGYSGKFMFSQEQNKFILFPREDIAIKYFGAPNISAVNFYKWNLKLPEGTSVDFGQDANSSSYTDQNVTEPVTLNSWLVKTVRNVNNDSVTYNYESFLYDTYKISGQSSTITTPSHLQTFNTNVTRFYYNDRRPTSINFPNGTINFITTDRSDMPTKALSEIDVLNNNGGIIKRIVFRYSYFNGSNYDMASIIGNWQNYVSDSYRYTRLRLDGIDIIGSDGTSTKSYNFDYYTSTIMPSKWSFAQDHWGFYNGKINTTQYSFIPNFYTNNYAPFTGGDRGVDPNYSNLFSLKSVIYPEGGKTEYIYENNTTGLNGIPSNFLNTFQDNNLLDKSATISINGSGRMSANQTPDHTTSGVRYFYQYFTASDPNFLSPGYSWLCSTNFGISSLEQSMTPAMNNAKFMLEQLVGGVWTEVREFNSHPTNNTFNGSNNDIIRFKSAGSYRLTIALTYTGTQGSAAENQPYNLSFTVKWREINPATKMVYAGGLRVKDINYRRANGNIVKKKHYDYINPYADATIPTYTSGRVVSFPYYYQLKTNIINFAGGGDYWFETLSAQSSQPLETTSGSYCGYEYVNEIDVDSTNARQQS
;
A
#
# COMPACT_ATOMS: atom_id res chain seq x y z
N MET A 1 -29.63 69.65 16.01
CA MET A 1 -29.99 68.29 15.54
C MET A 1 -28.72 67.47 15.36
N LYS A 2 -28.48 66.49 16.25
CA LYS A 2 -27.34 65.56 16.13
C LYS A 2 -27.65 64.57 14.99
N ARG A 3 -26.79 64.53 13.97
CA ARG A 3 -26.87 63.54 12.87
C ARG A 3 -26.12 62.29 13.30
N TYR A 4 -26.83 61.18 13.47
CA TYR A 4 -26.23 59.86 13.66
C TYR A 4 -25.92 59.26 12.30
N PHE A 5 -24.66 58.91 12.07
CA PHE A 5 -24.20 58.19 10.88
C PHE A 5 -24.27 56.69 11.20
N PHE A 6 -25.23 55.98 10.61
CA PHE A 6 -25.31 54.52 10.69
C PHE A 6 -24.37 53.91 9.65
N VAL A 7 -23.26 53.33 10.08
CA VAL A 7 -22.38 52.52 9.23
C VAL A 7 -22.89 51.08 9.26
N PHE A 8 -23.43 50.61 8.14
CA PHE A 8 -23.79 49.20 7.94
C PHE A 8 -22.50 48.39 7.73
N PHE A 9 -22.06 47.64 8.76
CA PHE A 9 -21.04 46.61 8.60
C PHE A 9 -21.68 45.39 7.94
N PHE A 10 -21.42 45.17 6.65
CA PHE A 10 -21.69 43.89 6.00
C PHE A 10 -20.71 42.85 6.54
N LEU A 11 -21.15 42.05 7.51
CA LEU A 11 -20.48 40.83 7.94
C LEU A 11 -20.63 39.77 6.83
N PHE A 12 -19.63 39.65 5.96
CA PHE A 12 -19.48 38.48 5.12
C PHE A 12 -19.08 37.29 6.01
N PRO A 13 -19.80 36.16 5.99
CA PRO A 13 -19.33 34.95 6.65
C PRO A 13 -18.09 34.43 5.93
N LEU A 14 -16.93 34.55 6.57
CA LEU A 14 -15.69 33.90 6.16
C LEU A 14 -15.86 32.39 6.35
N LEU A 15 -16.15 31.67 5.28
CA LEU A 15 -16.08 30.21 5.24
C LEU A 15 -14.61 29.78 5.18
N ALA A 16 -14.01 29.48 6.33
CA ALA A 16 -12.69 28.87 6.38
C ALA A 16 -12.84 27.34 6.22
N ILE A 17 -12.61 26.84 5.01
CA ILE A 17 -12.49 25.40 4.77
C ILE A 17 -11.03 25.00 5.02
N SER A 18 -10.78 24.19 6.05
CA SER A 18 -9.49 23.53 6.20
C SER A 18 -9.36 22.42 5.14
N GLN A 19 -8.76 22.75 4.01
CA GLN A 19 -8.38 21.76 3.00
C GLN A 19 -7.01 21.18 3.38
N THR A 20 -6.98 19.87 3.65
CA THR A 20 -5.76 19.08 3.58
C THR A 20 -5.37 18.99 2.12
N LEU A 21 -4.26 19.62 1.69
CA LEU A 21 -3.70 19.31 0.39
C LEU A 21 -3.40 17.80 0.35
N PRO A 22 -3.78 17.09 -0.72
CA PRO A 22 -3.29 15.74 -0.95
C PRO A 22 -1.76 15.74 -0.90
N SER A 23 -1.17 14.68 -0.35
CA SER A 23 0.25 14.40 -0.55
C SER A 23 0.56 14.46 -2.04
N TYR A 24 1.51 15.31 -2.44
CA TYR A 24 1.91 15.45 -3.83
C TYR A 24 2.34 14.09 -4.38
N ILE A 25 1.60 13.57 -5.37
CA ILE A 25 1.98 12.33 -6.03
C ILE A 25 3.19 12.64 -6.91
N ASN A 26 4.33 12.06 -6.58
CA ASN A 26 5.53 12.10 -7.41
C ASN A 26 5.63 10.77 -8.17
N ALA A 27 5.34 10.79 -9.47
CA ALA A 27 5.64 9.66 -10.33
C ALA A 27 7.06 9.81 -10.90
N LYS A 28 7.85 8.77 -10.75
CA LYS A 28 9.22 8.69 -11.28
C LYS A 28 9.22 7.93 -12.60
N ALA A 29 10.26 8.13 -13.39
CA ALA A 29 10.49 7.34 -14.58
C ALA A 29 10.55 5.83 -14.23
N PRO A 30 10.13 4.93 -15.13
CA PRO A 30 10.12 3.49 -14.87
C PRO A 30 11.47 2.95 -14.42
N GLU A 31 12.56 3.39 -15.06
CA GLU A 31 13.94 2.99 -14.78
C GLU A 31 14.37 3.42 -13.36
N VAL A 32 14.01 4.65 -12.98
CA VAL A 32 14.29 5.19 -11.63
C VAL A 32 13.47 4.45 -10.57
N SER A 33 12.21 4.15 -10.86
CA SER A 33 11.33 3.40 -9.95
C SER A 33 11.81 1.97 -9.74
N ALA A 34 12.25 1.29 -10.80
CA ALA A 34 12.81 -0.06 -10.73
C ALA A 34 14.10 -0.07 -9.90
N PHE A 35 15.01 0.87 -10.18
CA PHE A 35 16.23 1.05 -9.40
C PHE A 35 15.97 1.25 -7.91
N GLU A 36 15.06 2.18 -7.56
CA GLU A 36 14.72 2.43 -6.16
C GLU A 36 14.11 1.20 -5.52
N LYS A 37 13.25 0.46 -6.21
CA LYS A 37 12.66 -0.79 -5.69
C LYS A 37 13.75 -1.80 -5.30
N HIS A 38 14.86 -1.90 -6.04
CA HIS A 38 15.97 -2.78 -5.73
C HIS A 38 16.76 -2.37 -4.48
N ILE A 39 16.93 -1.07 -4.25
CA ILE A 39 17.63 -0.56 -3.05
C ILE A 39 16.69 -0.57 -1.85
N GLU A 40 15.46 -0.10 -2.07
CA GLU A 40 14.44 -0.06 -1.05
C GLU A 40 14.17 -1.47 -0.60
N THR A 41 13.70 -2.38 -1.46
CA THR A 41 13.38 -3.77 -1.09
C THR A 41 14.52 -4.69 -1.53
N PRO A 42 15.65 -4.73 -0.78
CA PRO A 42 16.77 -5.55 -1.16
C PRO A 42 16.35 -7.01 -1.18
N VAL A 43 16.95 -7.73 -2.12
CA VAL A 43 16.95 -9.18 -2.14
C VAL A 43 17.53 -9.69 -0.82
N SER A 44 16.69 -10.33 -0.01
CA SER A 44 17.10 -10.83 1.29
C SER A 44 16.09 -11.83 1.84
N MET A 45 16.53 -12.65 2.79
CA MET A 45 15.60 -13.48 3.57
C MET A 45 14.60 -12.61 4.36
N TYR A 46 15.05 -11.45 4.88
CA TYR A 46 14.18 -10.53 5.63
C TYR A 46 12.97 -10.04 4.83
N THR A 47 13.14 -9.78 3.54
CA THR A 47 12.04 -9.36 2.64
C THR A 47 11.36 -10.53 1.93
N GLY A 48 11.96 -11.73 1.98
CA GLY A 48 11.51 -12.90 1.23
C GLY A 48 11.67 -12.77 -0.29
N VAL A 49 12.45 -11.80 -0.78
CA VAL A 49 12.66 -11.57 -2.21
C VAL A 49 13.95 -12.28 -2.67
N PRO A 50 13.89 -13.21 -3.65
CA PRO A 50 15.06 -13.94 -4.13
C PRO A 50 15.93 -13.12 -5.10
N SER A 51 17.21 -13.48 -5.21
CA SER A 51 18.16 -12.88 -6.16
C SER A 51 17.97 -13.48 -7.54
N ILE A 52 17.67 -12.66 -8.53
CA ILE A 52 17.53 -13.09 -9.92
C ILE A 52 18.29 -12.10 -10.80
N SER A 53 19.43 -12.55 -11.33
CA SER A 53 20.31 -11.73 -12.17
C SER A 53 20.90 -12.55 -13.32
N ILE A 54 21.03 -11.91 -14.49
CA ILE A 54 21.62 -12.48 -15.70
C ILE A 54 22.80 -11.61 -16.13
N PRO A 55 24.04 -12.08 -16.00
CA PRO A 55 25.22 -11.32 -16.41
C PRO A 55 25.33 -11.28 -17.94
N LEU A 56 25.48 -10.09 -18.52
CA LEU A 56 25.54 -9.89 -19.97
C LEU A 56 26.99 -9.68 -20.44
N TYR A 57 27.70 -8.74 -19.81
CA TYR A 57 29.07 -8.36 -20.13
C TYR A 57 29.75 -7.65 -18.95
N ASP A 58 31.07 -7.73 -18.85
CA ASP A 58 31.85 -7.04 -17.84
C ASP A 58 32.83 -6.07 -18.51
N ILE A 59 32.74 -4.78 -18.15
CA ILE A 59 33.74 -3.79 -18.57
C ILE A 59 34.89 -3.85 -17.57
N GLU A 60 36.09 -4.09 -18.08
CA GLU A 60 37.30 -4.16 -17.27
C GLU A 60 38.24 -3.01 -17.61
N ILE A 61 38.54 -2.19 -16.59
CA ILE A 61 39.68 -1.28 -16.58
C ILE A 61 40.60 -1.68 -15.43
N LYS A 62 41.85 -1.21 -15.41
CA LYS A 62 42.84 -1.66 -14.43
C LYS A 62 42.33 -1.47 -12.99
N GLY A 63 42.06 -2.57 -12.29
CA GLY A 63 41.60 -2.59 -10.90
C GLY A 63 40.11 -2.26 -10.68
N VAL A 64 39.30 -2.07 -11.74
CA VAL A 64 37.86 -1.81 -11.61
C VAL A 64 37.09 -2.65 -12.61
N LYS A 65 36.07 -3.36 -12.11
CA LYS A 65 35.15 -4.17 -12.91
C LYS A 65 33.75 -3.56 -12.85
N ILE A 66 33.18 -3.25 -14.01
CA ILE A 66 31.83 -2.68 -14.13
C ILE A 66 30.94 -3.71 -14.83
N PRO A 67 30.11 -4.45 -14.09
CA PRO A 67 29.26 -5.47 -14.68
C PRO A 67 28.03 -4.83 -15.34
N ILE A 68 27.67 -5.34 -16.51
CA ILE A 68 26.38 -5.10 -17.18
C ILE A 68 25.50 -6.30 -16.91
N VAL A 69 24.47 -6.08 -16.10
CA VAL A 69 23.63 -7.14 -15.53
C VAL A 69 22.17 -6.79 -15.69
N LEU A 70 21.39 -7.77 -16.12
CA LEU A 70 19.94 -7.70 -16.14
C LEU A 70 19.41 -8.29 -14.83
N ASN A 71 18.70 -7.50 -14.01
CA ASN A 71 18.14 -7.97 -12.74
C ASN A 71 16.61 -7.97 -12.77
N TYR A 72 16.01 -8.84 -11.97
CA TYR A 72 14.57 -8.92 -11.80
C TYR A 72 14.17 -8.75 -10.33
N HIS A 73 13.16 -7.92 -10.06
CA HIS A 73 12.60 -7.75 -8.71
C HIS A 73 11.40 -8.66 -8.45
N ALA A 74 11.60 -9.71 -7.67
CA ALA A 74 10.60 -10.76 -7.41
C ALA A 74 9.60 -10.46 -6.27
N GLY A 75 9.49 -9.21 -5.80
CA GLY A 75 8.51 -8.82 -4.75
C GLY A 75 7.05 -8.70 -5.23
N GLY A 76 6.74 -9.11 -6.46
CA GLY A 76 5.45 -8.95 -7.12
C GLY A 76 5.35 -7.68 -7.98
N ILE A 77 4.32 -7.64 -8.82
CA ILE A 77 4.04 -6.55 -9.77
C ILE A 77 2.74 -5.83 -9.41
N ARG A 78 2.78 -4.51 -9.29
CA ARG A 78 1.58 -3.70 -9.04
C ARG A 78 0.76 -3.51 -10.32
N VAL A 79 -0.55 -3.29 -10.17
CA VAL A 79 -1.47 -3.13 -11.31
C VAL A 79 -1.06 -1.96 -12.21
N ASP A 80 -0.68 -0.83 -11.63
CA ASP A 80 -0.26 0.39 -12.33
C ASP A 80 1.25 0.49 -12.59
N GLN A 81 2.00 -0.61 -12.35
CA GLN A 81 3.44 -0.64 -12.56
C GLN A 81 3.78 -0.55 -14.05
N GLU A 82 4.68 0.36 -14.39
CA GLU A 82 5.22 0.50 -15.73
C GLU A 82 6.42 -0.42 -15.95
N ALA A 83 6.57 -0.91 -17.18
CA ALA A 83 7.74 -1.68 -17.58
C ALA A 83 8.90 -0.74 -17.93
N THR A 84 10.12 -1.09 -17.51
CA THR A 84 11.32 -0.40 -17.98
C THR A 84 11.53 -0.68 -19.47
N TRP A 85 12.47 -0.01 -20.10
CA TRP A 85 12.89 -0.30 -21.47
C TRP A 85 13.40 -1.73 -21.73
N VAL A 86 13.65 -2.53 -20.68
CA VAL A 86 14.02 -3.96 -20.77
C VAL A 86 12.90 -4.91 -20.33
N GLY A 87 11.71 -4.41 -19.97
CA GLY A 87 10.53 -5.21 -19.65
C GLY A 87 10.01 -5.05 -18.21
N LEU A 88 8.81 -5.58 -17.98
CA LEU A 88 8.11 -5.46 -16.70
C LEU A 88 8.82 -6.21 -15.58
N GLY A 89 9.21 -5.47 -14.53
CA GLY A 89 9.91 -6.01 -13.37
C GLY A 89 11.41 -6.24 -13.57
N TRP A 90 11.94 -6.00 -14.77
CA TRP A 90 13.35 -6.08 -15.10
C TRP A 90 14.02 -4.70 -15.06
N ASP A 91 15.28 -4.65 -14.64
CA ASP A 91 16.17 -3.49 -14.77
C ASP A 91 17.51 -3.90 -15.38
N LEU A 92 18.16 -2.94 -16.04
CA LEU A 92 19.52 -3.08 -16.55
C LEU A 92 20.46 -2.23 -15.72
N SER A 93 21.41 -2.88 -15.05
CA SER A 93 22.49 -2.23 -14.33
C SER A 93 23.74 -2.15 -15.21
N TYR A 94 24.35 -0.97 -15.29
CA TYR A 94 25.54 -0.69 -16.12
C TYR A 94 26.51 0.28 -15.43
N GLY A 95 26.57 0.29 -14.10
CA GLY A 95 27.60 1.01 -13.34
C GLY A 95 27.10 1.79 -12.14
N GLY A 96 25.92 2.40 -12.25
CA GLY A 96 25.25 3.04 -11.12
C GLY A 96 24.33 4.19 -11.49
N GLN A 97 23.57 4.66 -10.50
CA GLN A 97 22.81 5.89 -10.56
C GLN A 97 22.53 6.42 -9.14
N ILE A 98 22.13 7.69 -9.05
CA ILE A 98 21.55 8.29 -7.85
C ILE A 98 20.13 8.71 -8.18
N SER A 99 19.17 8.42 -7.32
CA SER A 99 17.80 8.93 -7.42
C SER A 99 17.37 9.59 -6.11
N ARG A 100 16.23 10.28 -6.11
CA ARG A 100 15.69 10.92 -4.91
C ARG A 100 14.19 10.74 -4.75
N THR A 101 13.77 10.63 -3.50
CA THR A 101 12.38 10.80 -3.05
C THR A 101 12.29 12.12 -2.29
N VAL A 102 11.54 13.06 -2.88
CA VAL A 102 11.24 14.34 -2.22
C VAL A 102 10.29 14.13 -1.05
N ARG A 103 10.63 14.64 0.13
CA ARG A 103 9.81 14.55 1.35
C ARG A 103 9.38 15.92 1.82
N GLY A 104 8.35 16.46 1.17
CA GLY A 104 7.92 17.85 1.38
C GLY A 104 8.35 18.70 0.21
N LEU A 105 9.42 19.47 0.38
CA LEU A 105 10.02 20.29 -0.64
C LEU A 105 11.43 19.79 -0.99
N PRO A 106 11.96 20.17 -2.16
CA PRO A 106 13.35 19.91 -2.48
C PRO A 106 14.34 20.40 -1.42
N ASP A 107 15.22 19.50 -0.95
CA ASP A 107 16.24 19.78 0.07
C ASP A 107 17.05 21.06 -0.22
N GLU A 108 17.40 21.26 -1.49
CA GLU A 108 18.19 22.39 -1.97
C GLU A 108 17.49 23.76 -1.86
N ARG A 109 16.17 23.79 -1.63
CA ARG A 109 15.41 25.05 -1.53
C ARG A 109 15.29 25.59 -0.11
N TYR A 110 14.94 24.74 0.85
CA TYR A 110 14.61 25.18 2.20
C TYR A 110 15.37 24.40 3.28
N PHE A 111 15.48 23.07 3.13
CA PHE A 111 16.04 22.23 4.17
C PHE A 111 17.56 22.44 4.34
N ILE A 112 18.36 22.38 3.27
CA ILE A 112 19.82 22.61 3.37
C ILE A 112 20.14 24.05 3.75
N ILE A 113 19.43 25.01 3.14
CA ILE A 113 19.61 26.44 3.46
C ILE A 113 19.26 26.69 4.93
N GLY A 114 18.19 26.08 5.44
CA GLY A 114 17.80 26.17 6.85
C GLY A 114 18.84 25.58 7.82
N GLY A 115 19.56 24.54 7.41
CA GLY A 115 20.66 23.97 8.20
C GLY A 115 21.92 24.84 8.23
N THR A 116 22.15 25.66 7.21
CA THR A 116 23.36 26.48 7.06
C THR A 116 23.22 27.89 7.63
N GLN A 117 22.00 28.40 7.80
CA GLN A 117 21.73 29.75 8.35
C GLN A 117 21.12 29.69 9.75
N SER A 118 21.69 30.44 10.70
CA SER A 118 21.13 30.60 12.04
C SER A 118 19.75 31.30 11.99
N ASN A 119 18.75 30.74 12.67
CA ASN A 119 17.36 31.25 12.77
C ASN A 119 16.49 31.12 11.50
N ALA A 120 16.83 30.25 10.56
CA ALA A 120 15.97 29.97 9.42
C ALA A 120 14.70 29.20 9.81
N LEU A 121 13.56 29.55 9.19
CA LEU A 121 12.25 28.93 9.44
C LEU A 121 12.20 27.43 9.14
N SER A 122 13.17 26.88 8.39
CA SER A 122 13.28 25.46 8.03
C SER A 122 14.36 24.71 8.84
N ASN A 123 14.86 25.31 9.93
CA ASN A 123 15.84 24.68 10.80
C ASN A 123 15.16 23.75 11.84
N ILE A 124 15.49 22.45 11.80
CA ILE A 124 14.87 21.43 12.66
C ILE A 124 15.18 21.64 14.14
N ASN A 125 16.37 22.16 14.48
CA ASN A 125 16.73 22.40 15.87
C ASN A 125 15.89 23.53 16.48
N TYR A 126 15.57 24.55 15.68
CA TYR A 126 14.66 25.61 16.11
C TYR A 126 13.22 25.09 16.24
N PHE A 127 12.74 24.29 15.29
CA PHE A 127 11.42 23.65 15.39
C PHE A 127 11.28 22.79 16.66
N ARG A 128 12.34 22.06 17.05
CA ARG A 128 12.36 21.23 18.27
C ARG A 128 12.32 22.03 19.56
N GLN A 129 12.68 23.32 19.56
CA GLN A 129 12.60 24.20 20.72
C GLN A 129 11.19 24.72 20.98
N TYR A 130 10.27 24.62 20.00
CA TYR A 130 8.90 25.07 20.22
C TYR A 130 8.16 24.19 21.26
N PRO A 131 7.41 24.79 22.20
CA PRO A 131 6.69 24.05 23.23
C PRO A 131 5.68 23.06 22.63
N ASN A 132 5.44 21.95 23.33
CA ASN A 132 4.41 20.98 22.93
C ASN A 132 3.02 21.64 23.00
N ILE A 133 2.12 21.26 22.09
CA ILE A 133 0.74 21.80 21.98
C ILE A 133 -0.04 21.68 23.31
N THR A 134 0.31 20.71 24.15
CA THR A 134 -0.32 20.46 25.45
C THR A 134 0.16 21.35 26.59
N ALA A 135 1.28 22.08 26.41
CA ALA A 135 1.91 22.86 27.47
C ALA A 135 1.41 24.32 27.54
N ASP A 136 1.00 24.89 26.40
CA ASP A 136 0.39 26.22 26.34
C ASP A 136 -0.51 26.35 25.09
N PRO A 137 -1.85 26.37 25.25
CA PRO A 137 -2.79 26.49 24.13
C PRO A 137 -2.69 27.83 23.37
N THR A 138 -1.97 28.83 23.92
CA THR A 138 -1.80 30.16 23.30
C THR A 138 -0.56 30.26 22.41
N LEU A 139 0.36 29.29 22.48
CA LEU A 139 1.58 29.27 21.67
C LEU A 139 1.33 28.58 20.32
N SER A 140 0.75 29.34 19.39
CA SER A 140 0.44 28.92 18.01
C SER A 140 1.68 28.57 17.17
N LEU A 141 2.89 28.93 17.60
CA LEU A 141 4.12 28.84 16.79
C LEU A 141 4.42 27.44 16.26
N ARG A 142 4.26 26.38 17.08
CA ARG A 142 4.51 25.01 16.62
C ARG A 142 3.46 24.54 15.64
N TYR A 143 2.20 24.85 15.92
CA TYR A 143 1.08 24.57 15.02
C TYR A 143 1.22 25.33 13.70
N ASP A 144 1.58 26.61 13.75
CA ASP A 144 1.86 27.45 12.60
C ASP A 144 3.03 26.89 11.80
N ALA A 145 4.13 26.50 12.44
CA ALA A 145 5.27 25.86 11.78
C ALA A 145 4.87 24.56 11.06
N MET A 146 4.12 23.67 11.73
CA MET A 146 3.58 22.44 11.12
C MET A 146 2.63 22.76 9.97
N ARG A 147 1.81 23.81 10.11
CA ARG A 147 0.88 24.29 9.07
C ARG A 147 1.66 24.80 7.86
N GLN A 148 2.68 25.62 8.06
CA GLN A 148 3.54 26.12 6.98
C GLN A 148 4.26 24.98 6.26
N ALA A 149 4.78 23.97 6.97
CA ALA A 149 5.38 22.80 6.35
C ALA A 149 4.36 22.00 5.52
N LYS A 150 3.16 21.78 6.07
CA LYS A 150 2.05 21.13 5.35
C LYS A 150 1.63 21.88 4.08
N TYR A 151 1.67 23.21 4.10
CA TYR A 151 1.39 24.06 2.95
C TYR A 151 2.64 24.43 2.13
N ARG A 152 3.75 23.68 2.29
CA ARG A 152 4.94 23.80 1.43
C ARG A 152 5.59 25.18 1.46
N ALA A 153 5.47 25.90 2.58
CA ALA A 153 6.15 27.16 2.82
C ALA A 153 7.49 26.98 3.58
N ASN A 154 7.65 25.85 4.26
CA ASN A 154 8.87 25.44 4.96
C ASN A 154 9.09 23.94 4.78
N ASP A 155 10.31 23.48 5.07
CA ASP A 155 10.60 22.05 5.14
C ASP A 155 11.43 21.69 6.37
N TYR A 156 11.04 20.61 7.04
CA TYR A 156 11.70 20.07 8.22
C TYR A 156 12.12 18.60 8.03
N MET A 157 11.90 18.03 6.85
CA MET A 157 12.18 16.63 6.54
C MET A 157 13.28 16.56 5.48
N PRO A 158 14.35 15.77 5.69
CA PRO A 158 15.34 15.57 4.64
C PRO A 158 14.77 14.74 3.50
N ASP A 159 15.14 15.10 2.27
CA ASP A 159 14.96 14.24 1.10
C ASP A 159 15.78 12.95 1.24
N ALA A 160 15.24 11.84 0.72
CA ALA A 160 15.94 10.56 0.70
C ALA A 160 16.57 10.35 -0.68
N PHE A 161 17.90 10.29 -0.75
CA PHE A 161 18.64 9.96 -1.96
C PHE A 161 19.04 8.49 -1.93
N TYR A 162 18.85 7.77 -3.03
CA TYR A 162 19.24 6.37 -3.19
C TYR A 162 20.38 6.30 -4.18
N TYR A 163 21.38 5.46 -3.93
CA TYR A 163 22.53 5.33 -4.82
C TYR A 163 22.92 3.87 -5.04
N SER A 164 23.45 3.61 -6.23
CA SER A 164 24.26 2.42 -6.53
C SER A 164 25.49 2.87 -7.28
N ALA A 165 26.65 2.33 -6.89
CA ALA A 165 27.92 2.59 -7.53
C ALA A 165 28.81 1.34 -7.36
N LEU A 166 29.04 0.60 -8.45
CA LEU A 166 30.04 -0.48 -8.52
C LEU A 166 30.02 -1.49 -7.35
N GLY A 167 28.83 -2.01 -7.02
CA GLY A 167 28.65 -2.99 -5.93
C GLY A 167 28.30 -2.38 -4.58
N TYR A 168 28.48 -1.06 -4.40
CA TYR A 168 27.94 -0.33 -3.26
C TYR A 168 26.53 0.16 -3.57
N SER A 169 25.65 0.13 -2.57
CA SER A 169 24.33 0.73 -2.67
C SER A 169 23.77 1.09 -1.31
N GLY A 170 22.85 2.05 -1.28
CA GLY A 170 22.17 2.44 -0.06
C GLY A 170 21.41 3.73 -0.27
N LYS A 171 21.14 4.42 0.84
CA LYS A 171 20.55 5.76 0.81
C LYS A 171 21.40 6.76 1.57
N PHE A 172 21.28 8.03 1.25
CA PHE A 172 21.85 9.11 2.03
C PHE A 172 20.86 10.26 2.19
N MET A 173 20.96 10.97 3.31
CA MET A 173 20.08 12.09 3.68
C MET A 173 20.92 13.22 4.26
N PHE A 174 20.51 14.47 4.06
CA PHE A 174 21.22 15.60 4.62
C PHE A 174 20.97 15.72 6.13
N SER A 175 22.04 15.93 6.90
CA SER A 175 21.95 16.27 8.32
C SER A 175 22.23 17.75 8.52
N GLN A 176 21.22 18.50 8.94
CA GLN A 176 21.39 19.91 9.31
C GLN A 176 22.35 20.08 10.50
N GLU A 177 22.33 19.16 11.46
CA GLU A 177 23.22 19.21 12.64
C GLU A 177 24.70 19.05 12.25
N GLN A 178 25.00 18.13 11.33
CA GLN A 178 26.38 17.87 10.90
C GLN A 178 26.77 18.66 9.64
N ASN A 179 25.82 19.41 9.06
CA ASN A 179 25.95 20.12 7.79
C ASN A 179 26.55 19.27 6.66
N LYS A 180 26.12 18.00 6.55
CA LYS A 180 26.62 17.05 5.55
C LYS A 180 25.61 15.93 5.25
N PHE A 181 25.80 15.26 4.13
CA PHE A 181 25.08 14.02 3.82
C PHE A 181 25.59 12.85 4.67
N ILE A 182 24.67 12.03 5.15
CA ILE A 182 24.94 10.82 5.95
C ILE A 182 24.39 9.60 5.19
N LEU A 183 25.20 8.55 5.07
CA LEU A 183 24.82 7.29 4.42
C LEU A 183 24.15 6.30 5.38
N PHE A 184 23.27 5.48 4.80
CA PHE A 184 22.57 4.36 5.40
C PHE A 184 22.62 3.17 4.43
N PRO A 185 23.39 2.10 4.73
CA PRO A 185 24.27 1.95 5.91
C PRO A 185 25.42 2.96 5.92
N ARG A 186 26.08 3.11 7.08
CA ARG A 186 27.28 3.97 7.18
C ARG A 186 28.43 3.28 6.44
N GLU A 187 28.94 3.96 5.42
CA GLU A 187 30.05 3.50 4.58
C GLU A 187 31.11 4.59 4.46
N ASP A 188 32.35 4.22 4.16
CA ASP A 188 33.45 5.16 3.91
C ASP A 188 33.44 5.68 2.46
N ILE A 189 32.29 6.20 2.03
CA ILE A 189 32.07 6.80 0.71
C ILE A 189 32.04 8.31 0.87
N ALA A 190 32.97 9.01 0.22
CA ALA A 190 32.98 10.46 0.21
C ALA A 190 32.01 11.00 -0.85
N ILE A 191 31.00 11.76 -0.40
CA ILE A 191 29.98 12.38 -1.26
C ILE A 191 30.33 13.84 -1.51
N LYS A 192 30.36 14.24 -2.79
CA LYS A 192 30.42 15.65 -3.22
C LYS A 192 29.29 15.93 -4.21
N TYR A 193 28.78 17.16 -4.17
CA TYR A 193 27.81 17.66 -5.15
C TYR A 193 28.29 19.00 -5.72
N PHE A 194 27.84 19.31 -6.92
CA PHE A 194 28.21 20.51 -7.65
C PHE A 194 26.97 21.13 -8.28
N GLY A 195 26.91 22.47 -8.21
CA GLY A 195 25.88 23.25 -8.87
C GLY A 195 26.09 23.36 -10.38
N ALA A 196 25.02 23.65 -11.12
CA ALA A 196 25.12 23.98 -12.54
C ALA A 196 25.97 25.24 -12.76
N PRO A 197 26.71 25.33 -13.89
CA PRO A 197 27.46 26.53 -14.23
C PRO A 197 26.57 27.78 -14.23
N ASN A 198 27.07 28.89 -13.67
CA ASN A 198 26.38 30.19 -13.59
C ASN A 198 25.11 30.24 -12.71
N ILE A 199 24.86 29.24 -11.84
CA ILE A 199 23.80 29.29 -10.84
C ILE A 199 24.43 29.39 -9.44
N SER A 200 24.27 30.54 -8.78
CA SER A 200 24.78 30.78 -7.41
C SER A 200 23.90 30.18 -6.30
N ALA A 201 22.83 29.47 -6.65
CA ALA A 201 21.95 28.78 -5.71
C ALA A 201 22.38 27.32 -5.52
N VAL A 202 22.11 26.76 -4.33
CA VAL A 202 22.28 25.33 -4.08
C VAL A 202 21.42 24.56 -5.07
N ASN A 203 22.06 23.72 -5.87
CA ASN A 203 21.38 22.76 -6.74
C ASN A 203 22.27 21.52 -6.90
N PHE A 204 21.64 20.42 -7.28
CA PHE A 204 22.31 19.14 -7.46
C PHE A 204 22.45 18.84 -8.95
N TYR A 205 23.37 19.50 -9.63
CA TYR A 205 23.57 19.28 -11.07
C TYR A 205 24.46 18.05 -11.33
N LYS A 206 25.50 17.88 -10.52
CA LYS A 206 26.45 16.76 -10.59
C LYS A 206 26.74 16.23 -9.20
N TRP A 207 26.92 14.91 -9.09
CA TRP A 207 27.43 14.25 -7.90
C TRP A 207 28.75 13.54 -8.20
N ASN A 208 29.59 13.38 -7.17
CA ASN A 208 30.79 12.57 -7.19
C ASN A 208 30.81 11.70 -5.94
N LEU A 209 30.89 10.39 -6.14
CA LEU A 209 31.11 9.41 -5.08
C LEU A 209 32.54 8.88 -5.22
N LYS A 210 33.34 9.01 -4.16
CA LYS A 210 34.64 8.34 -4.06
C LYS A 210 34.48 7.12 -3.17
N LEU A 211 34.68 5.95 -3.77
CA LEU A 211 34.54 4.65 -3.12
C LEU A 211 35.77 4.33 -2.25
N PRO A 212 35.65 3.41 -1.26
CA PRO A 212 36.73 3.06 -0.34
C PRO A 212 38.01 2.61 -1.05
N GLU A 213 37.89 1.89 -2.16
CA GLU A 213 39.01 1.42 -2.98
C GLU A 213 39.68 2.54 -3.83
N GLY A 214 39.19 3.77 -3.75
CA GLY A 214 39.75 4.94 -4.42
C GLY A 214 39.14 5.26 -5.79
N THR A 215 38.30 4.37 -6.33
CA THR A 215 37.52 4.59 -7.56
C THR A 215 36.59 5.79 -7.40
N SER A 216 36.54 6.64 -8.42
CA SER A 216 35.67 7.81 -8.44
C SER A 216 34.56 7.65 -9.46
N VAL A 217 33.31 7.86 -9.04
CA VAL A 217 32.12 7.76 -9.88
C VAL A 217 31.40 9.11 -9.92
N ASP A 218 31.36 9.71 -11.11
CA ASP A 218 30.63 10.93 -11.40
C ASP A 218 29.21 10.60 -11.90
N PHE A 219 28.20 11.30 -11.39
CA PHE A 219 26.80 11.18 -11.80
C PHE A 219 26.21 12.53 -12.24
N GLY A 220 25.23 12.51 -13.14
CA GLY A 220 24.46 13.69 -13.50
C GLY A 220 25.01 14.46 -14.70
N GLN A 221 25.12 15.79 -14.58
CA GLN A 221 25.46 16.71 -15.66
C GLN A 221 24.38 16.73 -16.76
N ASP A 222 24.63 16.11 -17.92
CA ASP A 222 23.66 15.92 -19.00
C ASP A 222 22.83 14.63 -18.81
N ALA A 223 23.26 13.75 -17.91
CA ALA A 223 22.65 12.46 -17.58
C ALA A 223 21.72 12.55 -16.35
N ASN A 224 20.86 13.58 -16.29
CA ASN A 224 19.88 13.73 -15.22
C ASN A 224 18.45 13.61 -15.74
N SER A 225 17.51 13.25 -14.86
CA SER A 225 16.08 13.24 -15.18
C SER A 225 15.22 13.95 -14.14
N SER A 226 14.08 14.43 -14.61
CA SER A 226 13.09 15.17 -13.80
C SER A 226 11.67 14.80 -14.21
N SER A 227 10.75 14.95 -13.27
CA SER A 227 9.32 14.81 -13.52
C SER A 227 8.54 15.93 -12.85
N TYR A 228 7.45 16.36 -13.49
CA TYR A 228 6.53 17.36 -12.95
C TYR A 228 5.09 17.09 -13.42
N THR A 229 4.13 17.76 -12.78
CA THR A 229 2.69 17.57 -13.02
C THR A 229 2.06 18.85 -13.57
N ASP A 230 1.00 18.72 -14.37
CA ASP A 230 0.30 19.83 -15.03
C ASP A 230 -0.23 20.91 -14.04
N GLN A 231 -0.55 20.52 -12.80
CA GLN A 231 -1.21 21.42 -11.84
C GLN A 231 -0.33 22.54 -11.25
N ASN A 232 0.98 22.58 -11.50
CA ASN A 232 1.87 23.61 -10.92
C ASN A 232 2.99 24.04 -11.89
N VAL A 233 2.63 24.76 -12.96
CA VAL A 233 3.60 25.40 -13.88
C VAL A 233 4.52 26.42 -13.15
N THR A 234 4.15 26.84 -11.95
CA THR A 234 4.91 27.81 -11.13
C THR A 234 6.01 27.17 -10.27
N GLU A 235 6.03 25.85 -10.11
CA GLU A 235 7.04 25.17 -9.29
C GLU A 235 8.27 24.79 -10.15
N PRO A 236 9.50 25.19 -9.76
CA PRO A 236 10.70 24.87 -10.52
C PRO A 236 10.87 23.36 -10.73
N VAL A 237 11.24 22.97 -11.95
CA VAL A 237 11.57 21.60 -12.32
C VAL A 237 12.63 21.06 -11.36
N THR A 238 12.33 19.94 -10.73
CA THR A 238 13.18 19.31 -9.73
C THR A 238 13.86 18.08 -10.33
N LEU A 239 15.19 18.02 -10.25
CA LEU A 239 15.95 16.84 -10.69
C LEU A 239 15.74 15.71 -9.69
N ASN A 240 15.33 14.55 -10.19
CA ASN A 240 14.96 13.37 -9.40
C ASN A 240 15.94 12.20 -9.59
N SER A 241 16.77 12.22 -10.64
CA SER A 241 17.77 11.18 -10.90
C SER A 241 19.01 11.74 -11.59
N TRP A 242 20.15 11.09 -11.33
CA TRP A 242 21.47 11.34 -11.90
C TRP A 242 22.12 10.01 -12.25
N LEU A 243 22.18 9.70 -13.55
CA LEU A 243 22.79 8.49 -14.08
C LEU A 243 24.33 8.63 -14.07
N VAL A 244 25.03 7.49 -14.05
CA VAL A 244 26.50 7.46 -14.10
C VAL A 244 27.02 8.15 -15.36
N LYS A 245 27.95 9.09 -15.21
CA LYS A 245 28.57 9.82 -16.33
C LYS A 245 30.00 9.35 -16.58
N THR A 246 30.76 9.10 -15.52
CA THR A 246 32.15 8.64 -15.65
C THR A 246 32.56 7.81 -14.44
N VAL A 247 33.24 6.71 -14.69
CA VAL A 247 33.97 5.93 -13.68
C VAL A 247 35.47 6.11 -13.93
N ARG A 248 36.25 6.50 -12.93
CA ARG A 248 37.71 6.65 -13.02
C ARG A 248 38.40 5.79 -11.96
N ASN A 249 39.37 4.98 -12.39
CA ASN A 249 40.22 4.24 -11.46
C ASN A 249 41.34 5.14 -10.89
N VAL A 250 42.15 4.58 -10.00
CA VAL A 250 43.31 5.26 -9.39
C VAL A 250 44.45 5.54 -10.39
N ASN A 251 44.45 4.91 -11.57
CA ASN A 251 45.43 5.10 -12.64
C ASN A 251 44.97 6.16 -13.66
N ASN A 252 43.82 6.81 -13.44
CA ASN A 252 43.20 7.78 -14.34
C ASN A 252 42.66 7.19 -15.66
N ASP A 253 42.53 5.86 -15.77
CA ASP A 253 41.71 5.24 -16.82
C ASP A 253 40.24 5.56 -16.54
N SER A 254 39.48 5.84 -17.60
CA SER A 254 38.09 6.23 -17.49
C SER A 254 37.16 5.42 -18.36
N VAL A 255 35.98 5.11 -17.82
CA VAL A 255 34.81 4.65 -18.57
C VAL A 255 33.81 5.80 -18.61
N THR A 256 33.40 6.22 -19.81
CA THR A 256 32.51 7.38 -20.02
C THR A 256 31.21 6.98 -20.67
N TYR A 257 30.11 7.56 -20.21
CA TYR A 257 28.75 7.22 -20.62
C TYR A 257 28.12 8.37 -21.42
N ASN A 258 27.52 8.03 -22.55
CA ASN A 258 26.78 8.95 -23.40
C ASN A 258 25.29 8.65 -23.32
N TYR A 259 24.49 9.70 -23.32
CA TYR A 259 23.05 9.62 -23.17
C TYR A 259 22.35 10.45 -24.22
N GLU A 260 21.16 10.04 -24.59
CA GLU A 260 20.22 10.88 -25.34
C GLU A 260 19.11 11.38 -24.41
N SER A 261 18.68 12.63 -24.64
CA SER A 261 17.56 13.25 -23.96
C SER A 261 16.25 13.03 -24.71
N PHE A 262 15.20 12.67 -23.99
CA PHE A 262 13.86 12.58 -24.55
C PHE A 262 12.81 13.09 -23.57
N LEU A 263 11.70 13.55 -24.12
CA LEU A 263 10.53 14.04 -23.39
C LEU A 263 9.36 13.10 -23.65
N TYR A 264 8.58 12.82 -22.62
CA TYR A 264 7.33 12.08 -22.75
C TYR A 264 6.41 12.42 -21.59
N ASP A 265 5.15 12.03 -21.70
CA ASP A 265 4.18 12.19 -20.63
C ASP A 265 3.31 10.95 -20.45
N THR A 266 2.79 10.79 -19.24
CA THR A 266 1.92 9.67 -18.88
C THR A 266 0.77 10.15 -18.00
N TYR A 267 -0.34 9.43 -18.04
CA TYR A 267 -1.48 9.67 -17.16
C TYR A 267 -1.60 8.53 -16.15
N LYS A 268 -1.74 8.88 -14.87
CA LYS A 268 -1.98 7.90 -13.79
C LYS A 268 -3.13 8.33 -12.89
N ILE A 269 -3.88 7.35 -12.41
CA ILE A 269 -4.83 7.55 -11.32
C ILE A 269 -4.02 7.86 -10.08
N SER A 270 -4.10 9.10 -9.59
CA SER A 270 -3.22 9.61 -8.56
C SER A 270 -3.88 9.65 -7.19
N GLY A 271 -5.20 9.44 -7.13
CA GLY A 271 -5.90 9.24 -5.87
C GLY A 271 -7.41 9.28 -6.04
N GLN A 272 -8.11 8.93 -4.98
CA GLN A 272 -9.54 9.10 -4.91
C GLN A 272 -9.92 9.48 -3.48
N SER A 273 -10.92 10.32 -3.33
CA SER A 273 -11.43 10.73 -2.03
C SER A 273 -12.95 10.82 -2.05
N SER A 274 -13.55 10.57 -0.89
CA SER A 274 -14.97 10.81 -0.65
C SER A 274 -15.13 11.60 0.63
N THR A 275 -15.95 12.65 0.60
CA THR A 275 -16.29 13.44 1.78
C THR A 275 -17.73 13.19 2.16
N ILE A 276 -17.96 12.81 3.42
CA ILE A 276 -19.28 12.58 4.01
C ILE A 276 -19.53 13.71 5.00
N THR A 277 -20.65 14.42 4.82
CA THR A 277 -21.07 15.51 5.72
C THR A 277 -22.12 15.02 6.70
N THR A 278 -21.98 15.30 7.99
CA THR A 278 -23.01 15.00 9.01
C THR A 278 -23.62 16.28 9.56
N PRO A 279 -24.95 16.30 9.86
CA PRO A 279 -25.89 15.17 9.88
C PRO A 279 -26.61 14.91 8.55
N SER A 280 -26.35 15.68 7.48
CA SER A 280 -27.07 15.59 6.20
C SER A 280 -26.75 14.34 5.37
N HIS A 281 -25.70 13.59 5.74
CA HIS A 281 -25.17 12.41 5.04
C HIS A 281 -24.90 12.65 3.55
N LEU A 282 -24.62 13.90 3.16
CA LEU A 282 -24.26 14.21 1.78
C LEU A 282 -22.86 13.67 1.49
N GLN A 283 -22.79 12.80 0.49
CA GLN A 283 -21.57 12.18 0.02
C GLN A 283 -21.14 12.78 -1.32
N THR A 284 -19.91 13.29 -1.37
CA THR A 284 -19.24 13.66 -2.62
C THR A 284 -18.01 12.79 -2.79
N PHE A 285 -17.59 12.56 -4.03
CA PHE A 285 -16.34 11.87 -4.33
C PHE A 285 -15.65 12.51 -5.51
N ASN A 286 -14.34 12.28 -5.59
CA ASN A 286 -13.51 12.76 -6.66
C ASN A 286 -12.40 11.73 -6.93
N THR A 287 -12.19 11.40 -8.20
CA THR A 287 -11.06 10.61 -8.67
C THR A 287 -10.08 11.55 -9.37
N ASN A 288 -8.87 11.62 -8.86
CA ASN A 288 -7.80 12.42 -9.44
C ASN A 288 -7.03 11.58 -10.45
N VAL A 289 -6.92 12.11 -11.67
CA VAL A 289 -5.99 11.63 -12.69
C VAL A 289 -4.97 12.72 -12.91
N THR A 290 -3.70 12.37 -12.82
CA THR A 290 -2.59 13.31 -12.98
C THR A 290 -1.80 12.97 -14.23
N ARG A 291 -1.54 13.99 -15.03
CA ARG A 291 -0.58 13.96 -16.14
C ARG A 291 0.81 14.29 -15.61
N PHE A 292 1.76 13.41 -15.86
CA PHE A 292 3.16 13.54 -15.50
C PHE A 292 3.98 13.76 -16.74
N TYR A 293 4.78 14.83 -16.75
CA TYR A 293 5.76 15.11 -17.78
C TYR A 293 7.13 14.66 -17.29
N TYR A 294 7.88 14.01 -18.16
CA TYR A 294 9.22 13.50 -17.88
C TYR A 294 10.23 14.10 -18.86
N ASN A 295 11.36 14.49 -18.32
CA ASN A 295 12.57 14.79 -19.07
C ASN A 295 13.62 13.78 -18.63
N ASP A 296 13.89 12.80 -19.50
CA ASP A 296 14.59 11.58 -19.12
C ASP A 296 15.75 11.25 -20.05
N ARG A 297 16.62 10.34 -19.61
CA ARG A 297 17.89 10.00 -20.28
C ARG A 297 18.02 8.50 -20.41
N ARG A 298 18.46 8.04 -21.57
CA ARG A 298 18.81 6.63 -21.81
C ARG A 298 20.22 6.53 -22.41
N PRO A 299 21.01 5.52 -22.02
CA PRO A 299 22.37 5.39 -22.49
C PRO A 299 22.36 5.05 -23.99
N THR A 300 23.23 5.69 -24.75
CA THR A 300 23.44 5.40 -26.18
C THR A 300 24.74 4.65 -26.40
N SER A 301 25.80 5.00 -25.66
CA SER A 301 27.06 4.28 -25.69
C SER A 301 27.87 4.40 -24.40
N ILE A 302 28.75 3.43 -24.18
CA ILE A 302 29.78 3.45 -23.13
C ILE A 302 31.14 3.26 -23.80
N ASN A 303 32.04 4.22 -23.59
CA ASN A 303 33.41 4.15 -24.09
C ASN A 303 34.37 3.78 -22.96
N PHE A 304 35.27 2.85 -23.21
CA PHE A 304 36.31 2.40 -22.29
C PHE A 304 37.60 2.10 -23.07
N PRO A 305 38.78 1.98 -22.42
CA PRO A 305 40.06 1.85 -23.13
C PRO A 305 40.13 0.70 -24.16
N ASN A 306 39.37 -0.37 -23.93
CA ASN A 306 39.40 -1.58 -24.74
C ASN A 306 38.27 -1.68 -25.78
N GLY A 307 37.36 -0.69 -25.84
CA GLY A 307 36.26 -0.73 -26.79
C GLY A 307 35.10 0.21 -26.50
N THR A 308 34.00 -0.05 -27.19
CA THR A 308 32.74 0.70 -27.06
C THR A 308 31.58 -0.28 -26.95
N ILE A 309 30.61 0.05 -26.10
CA ILE A 309 29.32 -0.64 -26.04
C ILE A 309 28.25 0.30 -26.57
N ASN A 310 27.42 -0.18 -27.50
CA ASN A 310 26.31 0.58 -28.08
C ASN A 310 24.97 -0.01 -27.64
N PHE A 311 24.02 0.86 -27.30
CA PHE A 311 22.65 0.48 -26.96
C PHE A 311 21.74 0.85 -28.12
N ILE A 312 21.11 -0.16 -28.73
CA ILE A 312 20.24 -0.01 -29.90
C ILE A 312 18.81 -0.18 -29.44
N THR A 313 17.93 0.75 -29.81
CA THR A 313 16.54 0.78 -29.33
C THR A 313 15.54 0.46 -30.42
N THR A 314 14.34 0.03 -30.01
CA THR A 314 13.19 -0.26 -30.87
C THR A 314 11.92 0.38 -30.30
N ASP A 315 10.88 0.49 -31.11
CA ASP A 315 9.57 0.97 -30.67
C ASP A 315 8.89 0.00 -29.69
N ARG A 316 8.02 0.55 -28.84
CA ARG A 316 7.18 -0.22 -27.92
C ARG A 316 5.76 0.35 -27.88
N SER A 317 4.79 -0.50 -27.56
CA SER A 317 3.36 -0.15 -27.58
C SER A 317 2.81 0.33 -26.23
N ASP A 318 3.44 -0.06 -25.12
CA ASP A 318 2.92 0.15 -23.77
C ASP A 318 3.26 1.51 -23.16
N MET A 319 4.21 2.25 -23.75
CA MET A 319 4.63 3.58 -23.34
C MET A 319 5.13 4.41 -24.54
N PRO A 320 5.01 5.75 -24.51
CA PRO A 320 5.53 6.65 -25.54
C PRO A 320 7.06 6.84 -25.45
N THR A 321 7.81 5.74 -25.33
CA THR A 321 9.27 5.70 -25.24
C THR A 321 9.81 4.55 -26.10
N LYS A 322 11.07 4.14 -25.92
CA LYS A 322 11.70 3.05 -26.68
C LYS A 322 12.06 1.89 -25.75
N ALA A 323 12.11 0.67 -26.30
CA ALA A 323 12.66 -0.51 -25.65
C ALA A 323 14.11 -0.76 -26.10
N LEU A 324 14.92 -1.43 -25.28
CA LEU A 324 16.27 -1.84 -25.65
C LEU A 324 16.21 -3.08 -26.54
N SER A 325 16.60 -2.95 -27.81
CA SER A 325 16.62 -4.04 -28.77
C SER A 325 17.90 -4.86 -28.67
N GLU A 326 19.05 -4.19 -28.66
CA GLU A 326 20.36 -4.86 -28.72
C GLU A 326 21.42 -4.11 -27.92
N ILE A 327 22.40 -4.86 -27.43
CA ILE A 327 23.67 -4.33 -26.91
C ILE A 327 24.80 -4.90 -27.77
N ASP A 328 25.51 -4.02 -28.47
CA ASP A 328 26.67 -4.37 -29.27
C ASP A 328 27.95 -3.97 -28.55
N VAL A 329 28.79 -4.96 -28.23
CA VAL A 329 30.13 -4.77 -27.66
C VAL A 329 31.16 -4.81 -28.78
N LEU A 330 31.85 -3.70 -29.00
CA LEU A 330 32.82 -3.51 -30.07
C LEU A 330 34.23 -3.36 -29.48
N ASN A 331 35.23 -3.90 -30.19
CA ASN A 331 36.63 -3.58 -29.95
C ASN A 331 36.99 -2.21 -30.55
N ASN A 332 38.21 -1.73 -30.27
CA ASN A 332 38.72 -0.45 -30.79
C ASN A 332 38.80 -0.36 -32.33
N ASN A 333 38.78 -1.49 -33.03
CA ASN A 333 38.79 -1.54 -34.50
C ASN A 333 37.36 -1.61 -35.09
N GLY A 334 36.32 -1.52 -34.26
CA GLY A 334 34.92 -1.61 -34.67
C GLY A 334 34.41 -3.03 -34.89
N GLY A 335 35.19 -4.07 -34.58
CA GLY A 335 34.77 -5.46 -34.66
C GLY A 335 33.89 -5.86 -33.48
N ILE A 336 32.82 -6.62 -33.73
CA ILE A 336 31.90 -7.12 -32.70
C ILE A 336 32.58 -8.21 -31.88
N ILE A 337 32.67 -7.99 -30.57
CA ILE A 337 33.12 -8.97 -29.58
C ILE A 337 31.93 -9.82 -29.12
N LYS A 338 30.80 -9.16 -28.88
CA LYS A 338 29.59 -9.78 -28.36
C LYS A 338 28.38 -8.95 -28.77
N ARG A 339 27.29 -9.63 -29.15
CA ARG A 339 25.98 -9.03 -29.39
C ARG A 339 24.96 -9.67 -28.45
N ILE A 340 24.20 -8.84 -27.74
CA ILE A 340 23.08 -9.30 -26.90
C ILE A 340 21.78 -8.81 -27.53
N VAL A 341 20.90 -9.72 -27.90
CA VAL A 341 19.59 -9.42 -28.52
C VAL A 341 18.48 -9.67 -27.52
N PHE A 342 17.57 -8.72 -27.36
CA PHE A 342 16.42 -8.82 -26.48
C PHE A 342 15.16 -9.19 -27.27
N ARG A 343 14.43 -10.20 -26.80
CA ARG A 343 13.19 -10.68 -27.43
C ARG A 343 11.99 -10.31 -26.58
N TYR A 344 11.01 -9.64 -27.18
CA TYR A 344 9.84 -9.12 -26.47
C TYR A 344 8.51 -9.60 -27.04
N SER A 345 7.53 -9.59 -26.15
CA SER A 345 6.11 -9.55 -26.45
C SER A 345 5.41 -8.65 -25.42
N TYR A 346 4.10 -8.78 -25.26
CA TYR A 346 3.32 -7.97 -24.33
C TYR A 346 2.42 -8.83 -23.45
N PHE A 347 2.34 -8.46 -22.18
CA PHE A 347 1.18 -8.79 -21.37
C PHE A 347 0.01 -7.93 -21.83
N ASN A 348 -1.12 -8.56 -22.17
CA ASN A 348 -2.34 -7.88 -22.60
C ASN A 348 -3.39 -8.03 -21.51
N GLY A 349 -3.75 -6.93 -20.86
CA GLY A 349 -4.77 -6.87 -19.82
C GLY A 349 -5.74 -5.73 -20.07
N SER A 350 -6.91 -6.03 -20.62
CA SER A 350 -7.98 -5.06 -20.87
C SER A 350 -9.14 -5.17 -19.87
N ASN A 351 -9.10 -6.17 -18.98
CA ASN A 351 -10.17 -6.38 -18.01
C ASN A 351 -10.17 -5.27 -16.95
N TYR A 352 -11.36 -5.00 -16.43
CA TYR A 352 -11.58 -4.11 -15.27
C TYR A 352 -11.01 -2.71 -15.46
N ASP A 353 -11.01 -2.22 -16.70
CA ASP A 353 -10.59 -0.85 -17.00
C ASP A 353 -11.61 0.18 -16.51
N MET A 354 -11.11 1.24 -15.86
CA MET A 354 -11.95 2.28 -15.25
C MET A 354 -12.00 3.59 -16.03
N ALA A 355 -11.35 3.70 -17.20
CA ALA A 355 -11.16 4.98 -17.88
C ALA A 355 -12.48 5.67 -18.27
N SER A 356 -13.47 4.89 -18.73
CA SER A 356 -14.81 5.40 -19.08
C SER A 356 -15.64 5.75 -17.85
N ILE A 357 -15.46 5.01 -16.76
CA ILE A 357 -16.24 5.17 -15.53
C ILE A 357 -15.80 6.43 -14.74
N ILE A 358 -14.51 6.78 -14.76
CA ILE A 358 -13.98 7.89 -13.93
C ILE A 358 -13.92 9.25 -14.64
N GLY A 359 -14.28 9.33 -15.93
CA GLY A 359 -14.31 10.63 -16.64
C GLY A 359 -14.02 10.62 -18.14
N ASN A 360 -14.39 9.56 -18.86
CA ASN A 360 -14.14 9.43 -20.31
C ASN A 360 -12.65 9.55 -20.71
N TRP A 361 -11.74 9.03 -19.89
CA TRP A 361 -10.30 9.13 -20.10
C TRP A 361 -9.77 8.29 -21.27
N GLN A 362 -10.58 7.36 -21.80
CA GLN A 362 -10.25 6.61 -23.02
C GLN A 362 -9.98 7.52 -24.23
N ASN A 363 -10.45 8.76 -24.21
CA ASN A 363 -10.20 9.73 -25.28
C ASN A 363 -8.82 10.42 -25.16
N TYR A 364 -8.19 10.35 -24.00
CA TYR A 364 -6.90 11.00 -23.72
C TYR A 364 -5.74 10.00 -23.58
N VAL A 365 -6.05 8.74 -23.27
CA VAL A 365 -5.06 7.71 -22.99
C VAL A 365 -5.35 6.47 -23.84
N SER A 366 -4.39 6.13 -24.71
CA SER A 366 -4.56 5.05 -25.68
C SER A 366 -4.78 3.69 -25.02
N ASP A 367 -5.58 2.84 -25.66
CA ASP A 367 -5.78 1.45 -25.26
C ASP A 367 -4.46 0.69 -25.17
N SER A 368 -3.54 0.96 -26.09
CA SER A 368 -2.19 0.39 -26.09
C SER A 368 -1.46 0.68 -24.78
N TYR A 369 -1.45 1.94 -24.32
CA TYR A 369 -0.86 2.30 -23.04
C TYR A 369 -1.61 1.67 -21.86
N ARG A 370 -2.94 1.60 -21.88
CA ARG A 370 -3.71 1.09 -20.73
C ARG A 370 -3.66 -0.43 -20.60
N TYR A 371 -3.58 -1.14 -21.73
CA TYR A 371 -3.77 -2.59 -21.76
C TYR A 371 -2.50 -3.40 -21.96
N THR A 372 -1.42 -2.79 -22.46
CA THR A 372 -0.19 -3.53 -22.73
C THR A 372 0.90 -3.23 -21.69
N ARG A 373 1.76 -4.21 -21.42
CA ARG A 373 2.99 -4.05 -20.63
C ARG A 373 4.09 -4.86 -21.31
N LEU A 374 5.24 -4.24 -21.57
CA LEU A 374 6.38 -4.89 -22.25
C LEU A 374 6.85 -6.11 -21.46
N ARG A 375 6.91 -7.27 -22.12
CA ARG A 375 7.33 -8.55 -21.54
C ARG A 375 8.60 -9.01 -22.21
N LEU A 376 9.66 -9.21 -21.43
CA LEU A 376 10.91 -9.80 -21.90
C LEU A 376 10.75 -11.32 -21.98
N ASP A 377 10.72 -11.88 -23.18
CA ASP A 377 10.57 -13.32 -23.40
C ASP A 377 11.90 -14.07 -23.31
N GLY A 378 13.00 -13.39 -23.65
CA GLY A 378 14.32 -13.99 -23.62
C GLY A 378 15.42 -13.06 -24.08
N ILE A 379 16.65 -13.53 -23.93
CA ILE A 379 17.84 -12.86 -24.44
C ILE A 379 18.72 -13.87 -25.17
N ASP A 380 19.35 -13.43 -26.24
CA ASP A 380 20.31 -14.22 -27.00
C ASP A 380 21.68 -13.53 -26.98
N ILE A 381 22.69 -14.21 -26.43
CA ILE A 381 24.07 -13.71 -26.37
C ILE A 381 24.87 -14.40 -27.46
N ILE A 382 25.29 -13.64 -28.46
CA ILE A 382 26.01 -14.10 -29.65
C ILE A 382 27.47 -13.68 -29.53
N GLY A 383 28.38 -14.66 -29.66
CA GLY A 383 29.83 -14.43 -29.65
C GLY A 383 30.37 -13.79 -30.93
N SER A 384 31.66 -13.47 -30.93
CA SER A 384 32.37 -12.86 -32.06
C SER A 384 32.39 -13.74 -33.33
N ASP A 385 32.18 -15.05 -33.18
CA ASP A 385 32.11 -16.02 -34.29
C ASP A 385 30.74 -16.08 -34.97
N GLY A 386 29.74 -15.36 -34.44
CA GLY A 386 28.37 -15.34 -34.96
C GLY A 386 27.62 -16.68 -34.88
N THR A 387 28.22 -17.72 -34.31
CA THR A 387 27.67 -19.09 -34.29
C THR A 387 27.41 -19.60 -32.87
N SER A 388 28.14 -19.09 -31.88
CA SER A 388 27.92 -19.41 -30.47
C SER A 388 26.82 -18.54 -29.86
N THR A 389 25.58 -19.05 -29.84
CA THR A 389 24.42 -18.38 -29.23
C THR A 389 24.06 -19.02 -27.89
N LYS A 390 24.08 -18.22 -26.81
CA LYS A 390 23.55 -18.58 -25.50
C LYS A 390 22.17 -17.92 -25.31
N SER A 391 21.12 -18.73 -25.32
CA SER A 391 19.74 -18.25 -25.21
C SER A 391 19.18 -18.48 -23.81
N TYR A 392 18.65 -17.43 -23.20
CA TYR A 392 17.85 -17.50 -21.99
C TYR A 392 16.39 -17.27 -22.36
N ASN A 393 15.46 -17.98 -21.70
CA ASN A 393 14.02 -17.75 -21.87
C ASN A 393 13.34 -17.55 -20.51
N PHE A 394 12.31 -16.72 -20.50
CA PHE A 394 11.61 -16.30 -19.29
C PHE A 394 10.12 -16.66 -19.39
N ASP A 395 9.64 -17.42 -18.42
CA ASP A 395 8.20 -17.70 -18.27
C ASP A 395 7.64 -16.90 -17.11
N TYR A 396 6.36 -16.54 -17.18
CA TYR A 396 5.68 -15.68 -16.19
C TYR A 396 4.36 -16.29 -15.72
N TYR A 397 3.91 -15.86 -14.55
CA TYR A 397 2.55 -16.12 -14.08
C TYR A 397 1.56 -15.28 -14.89
N THR A 398 0.67 -15.95 -15.61
CA THR A 398 -0.37 -15.33 -16.44
C THR A 398 -1.75 -15.87 -16.06
N SER A 399 -2.80 -15.17 -16.47
CA SER A 399 -4.19 -15.55 -16.27
C SER A 399 -4.98 -15.23 -17.53
N THR A 400 -6.13 -15.89 -17.71
CA THR A 400 -7.09 -15.53 -18.78
C THR A 400 -7.71 -14.15 -18.56
N ILE A 401 -7.74 -13.68 -17.31
CA ILE A 401 -8.22 -12.36 -16.91
C ILE A 401 -7.01 -11.58 -16.41
N MET A 402 -6.66 -10.50 -17.11
CA MET A 402 -5.54 -9.62 -16.74
C MET A 402 -6.02 -8.16 -16.68
N PRO A 403 -5.70 -7.41 -15.61
CA PRO A 403 -6.22 -6.07 -15.43
C PRO A 403 -5.53 -5.04 -16.34
N SER A 404 -6.31 -4.05 -16.77
CA SER A 404 -5.80 -2.75 -17.24
C SER A 404 -4.92 -2.10 -16.17
N LYS A 405 -3.96 -1.26 -16.58
CA LYS A 405 -3.17 -0.43 -15.65
C LYS A 405 -4.04 0.51 -14.82
N TRP A 406 -5.25 0.80 -15.29
CA TRP A 406 -6.21 1.71 -14.66
C TRP A 406 -7.28 0.98 -13.86
N SER A 407 -7.07 -0.30 -13.55
CA SER A 407 -8.03 -1.09 -12.80
C SER A 407 -8.07 -0.76 -11.32
N PHE A 408 -9.26 -0.79 -10.72
CA PHE A 408 -9.45 -0.78 -9.27
C PHE A 408 -9.34 -2.18 -8.64
N ALA A 409 -9.07 -3.22 -9.44
CA ALA A 409 -8.85 -4.59 -8.98
C ALA A 409 -7.48 -4.77 -8.32
N GLN A 410 -7.22 -4.00 -7.27
CA GLN A 410 -5.95 -3.96 -6.59
C GLN A 410 -6.12 -3.91 -5.08
N ASP A 411 -5.26 -4.63 -4.37
CA ASP A 411 -5.25 -4.70 -2.92
C ASP A 411 -4.82 -3.37 -2.27
N HIS A 412 -4.71 -3.36 -0.95
CA HIS A 412 -4.29 -2.21 -0.15
C HIS A 412 -2.92 -1.63 -0.56
N TRP A 413 -2.05 -2.43 -1.18
CA TRP A 413 -0.71 -2.06 -1.64
C TRP A 413 -0.59 -1.94 -3.17
N GLY A 414 -1.67 -2.17 -3.91
CA GLY A 414 -1.73 -2.01 -5.36
C GLY A 414 -1.40 -3.28 -6.17
N PHE A 415 -1.31 -4.45 -5.55
CA PHE A 415 -1.17 -5.73 -6.26
C PHE A 415 -2.52 -6.26 -6.71
N TYR A 416 -2.56 -7.02 -7.80
CA TYR A 416 -3.81 -7.55 -8.33
C TYR A 416 -4.49 -8.50 -7.34
N ASN A 417 -5.78 -8.29 -7.08
CA ASN A 417 -6.57 -9.11 -6.14
C ASN A 417 -7.82 -9.75 -6.78
N GLY A 418 -8.01 -9.60 -8.09
CA GLY A 418 -9.13 -10.19 -8.82
C GLY A 418 -10.51 -9.58 -8.53
N LYS A 419 -10.62 -8.56 -7.67
CA LYS A 419 -11.91 -7.93 -7.30
C LYS A 419 -12.29 -6.86 -8.32
N ILE A 420 -13.46 -6.95 -8.92
CA ILE A 420 -13.81 -6.11 -10.09
C ILE A 420 -13.85 -4.61 -9.75
N ASN A 421 -14.38 -4.24 -8.57
CA ASN A 421 -14.49 -2.86 -8.10
C ASN A 421 -15.05 -1.91 -9.18
N THR A 422 -16.34 -2.06 -9.51
CA THR A 422 -16.98 -1.43 -10.69
C THR A 422 -17.50 -0.01 -10.49
N THR A 423 -17.56 0.50 -9.26
CA THR A 423 -18.12 1.84 -9.02
C THR A 423 -17.05 2.92 -9.18
N GLN A 424 -17.47 4.12 -9.58
CA GLN A 424 -16.59 5.29 -9.75
C GLN A 424 -15.82 5.72 -8.49
N TYR A 425 -16.17 5.20 -7.30
CA TYR A 425 -15.54 5.47 -6.01
C TYR A 425 -15.02 4.20 -5.31
N SER A 426 -14.93 3.07 -6.03
CA SER A 426 -14.46 1.79 -5.47
C SER A 426 -12.94 1.62 -5.45
N PHE A 427 -12.18 2.68 -5.72
CA PHE A 427 -10.75 2.70 -5.39
C PHE A 427 -10.51 2.99 -3.91
N ILE A 428 -11.46 3.68 -3.27
CA ILE A 428 -11.56 3.79 -1.81
C ILE A 428 -11.98 2.42 -1.27
N PRO A 429 -11.27 1.83 -0.29
CA PRO A 429 -11.70 0.60 0.38
C PRO A 429 -13.12 0.72 0.94
N ASN A 430 -13.81 -0.40 1.13
CA ASN A 430 -15.00 -0.35 1.96
C ASN A 430 -14.60 -0.01 3.41
N PHE A 431 -15.37 0.89 4.04
CA PHE A 431 -15.14 1.28 5.42
C PHE A 431 -16.32 0.88 6.27
N TYR A 432 -15.99 0.19 7.33
CA TYR A 432 -16.90 -0.15 8.38
C TYR A 432 -16.79 0.92 9.45
N THR A 433 -17.64 1.95 9.38
CA THR A 433 -17.61 3.03 10.35
C THR A 433 -18.26 2.57 11.65
N ASN A 434 -17.81 3.13 12.78
CA ASN A 434 -18.36 2.79 14.08
C ASN A 434 -19.80 3.34 14.22
N ASN A 435 -20.10 4.53 13.70
CA ASN A 435 -21.32 5.25 14.09
C ASN A 435 -22.42 5.30 13.01
N TYR A 436 -22.20 4.78 11.80
CA TYR A 436 -23.10 4.96 10.65
C TYR A 436 -23.17 3.73 9.73
N ALA A 437 -24.02 3.82 8.71
CA ALA A 437 -24.05 2.84 7.63
C ALA A 437 -22.63 2.66 7.03
N PRO A 438 -22.20 1.41 6.77
CA PRO A 438 -20.87 1.16 6.23
C PRO A 438 -20.70 1.84 4.87
N PHE A 439 -19.57 2.51 4.66
CA PHE A 439 -19.21 3.02 3.35
C PHE A 439 -18.90 1.84 2.43
N THR A 440 -19.71 1.67 1.40
CA THR A 440 -19.57 0.57 0.44
C THR A 440 -18.61 0.97 -0.67
N GLY A 441 -17.31 0.96 -0.37
CA GLY A 441 -16.21 1.14 -1.32
C GLY A 441 -15.87 -0.15 -2.09
N GLY A 442 -14.62 -0.26 -2.54
CA GLY A 442 -14.09 -1.48 -3.17
C GLY A 442 -13.55 -2.50 -2.18
N ASP A 443 -13.48 -3.76 -2.61
CA ASP A 443 -12.75 -4.81 -1.92
C ASP A 443 -11.26 -4.71 -2.28
N ARG A 444 -10.45 -4.28 -1.30
CA ARG A 444 -9.00 -4.12 -1.41
C ARG A 444 -8.24 -5.10 -0.52
N GLY A 445 -8.91 -6.14 -0.04
CA GLY A 445 -8.25 -7.26 0.63
C GLY A 445 -7.26 -7.95 -0.32
N VAL A 446 -6.20 -8.49 0.26
CA VAL A 446 -5.22 -9.30 -0.46
C VAL A 446 -5.87 -10.64 -0.83
N ASP A 447 -5.73 -11.06 -2.08
CA ASP A 447 -6.20 -12.37 -2.54
C ASP A 447 -5.00 -13.19 -3.08
N PRO A 448 -4.54 -14.21 -2.33
CA PRO A 448 -3.35 -14.97 -2.71
C PRO A 448 -3.43 -15.71 -4.04
N ASN A 449 -4.63 -15.89 -4.61
CA ASN A 449 -4.79 -16.54 -5.91
C ASN A 449 -4.41 -15.64 -7.09
N TYR A 450 -4.27 -14.33 -6.86
CA TYR A 450 -4.13 -13.33 -7.93
C TYR A 450 -2.86 -12.48 -7.83
N SER A 451 -2.26 -12.34 -6.65
CA SER A 451 -1.14 -11.41 -6.44
C SER A 451 0.15 -11.77 -7.17
N ASN A 452 0.29 -13.03 -7.64
CA ASN A 452 1.46 -13.47 -8.40
C ASN A 452 1.44 -13.06 -9.89
N LEU A 453 0.32 -12.52 -10.38
CA LEU A 453 0.16 -12.18 -11.79
C LEU A 453 1.30 -11.28 -12.31
N PHE A 454 1.71 -11.51 -13.55
CA PHE A 454 2.85 -10.87 -14.23
C PHE A 454 4.24 -11.20 -13.65
N SER A 455 4.33 -11.90 -12.52
CA SER A 455 5.62 -12.18 -11.89
C SER A 455 6.39 -13.27 -12.65
N LEU A 456 7.73 -13.22 -12.63
CA LEU A 456 8.59 -14.19 -13.28
C LEU A 456 8.42 -15.57 -12.64
N LYS A 457 7.96 -16.55 -13.41
CA LYS A 457 7.75 -17.93 -12.96
C LYS A 457 9.02 -18.76 -13.07
N SER A 458 9.80 -18.57 -14.15
CA SER A 458 11.04 -19.31 -14.31
C SER A 458 12.01 -18.71 -15.31
N VAL A 459 13.28 -19.05 -15.13
CA VAL A 459 14.37 -18.81 -16.09
C VAL A 459 14.82 -20.15 -16.66
N ILE A 460 14.84 -20.26 -17.99
CA ILE A 460 15.43 -21.38 -18.72
C ILE A 460 16.80 -20.93 -19.23
N TYR A 461 17.84 -21.68 -18.89
CA TYR A 461 19.23 -21.34 -19.18
C TYR A 461 19.68 -21.94 -20.53
N PRO A 462 20.78 -21.45 -21.11
CA PRO A 462 21.30 -21.93 -22.40
C PRO A 462 21.54 -23.44 -22.47
N GLU A 463 21.91 -24.07 -21.35
CA GLU A 463 22.10 -25.52 -21.22
C GLU A 463 20.79 -26.32 -21.14
N GLY A 464 19.64 -25.65 -21.17
CA GLY A 464 18.29 -26.24 -21.09
C GLY A 464 17.79 -26.48 -19.67
N GLY A 465 18.64 -26.31 -18.65
CA GLY A 465 18.22 -26.30 -17.24
C GLY A 465 17.22 -25.17 -16.94
N LYS A 466 16.44 -25.33 -15.88
CA LYS A 466 15.38 -24.37 -15.50
C LYS A 466 15.41 -24.09 -13.99
N THR A 467 15.37 -22.82 -13.62
CA THR A 467 15.08 -22.39 -12.24
C THR A 467 13.64 -21.91 -12.20
N GLU A 468 12.82 -22.52 -11.34
CA GLU A 468 11.40 -22.21 -11.14
C GLU A 468 11.19 -21.58 -9.76
N TYR A 469 10.46 -20.47 -9.73
CA TYR A 469 10.16 -19.70 -8.52
C TYR A 469 8.68 -19.87 -8.15
N ILE A 470 8.43 -20.39 -6.96
CA ILE A 470 7.09 -20.51 -6.38
C ILE A 470 6.98 -19.43 -5.31
N TYR A 471 6.00 -18.54 -5.47
CA TYR A 471 5.75 -17.45 -4.54
C TYR A 471 4.51 -17.71 -3.68
N GLU A 472 4.46 -17.04 -2.54
CA GLU A 472 3.25 -16.87 -1.74
C GLU A 472 3.17 -15.41 -1.24
N ASN A 473 2.00 -15.02 -0.73
CA ASN A 473 1.80 -13.66 -0.22
C ASN A 473 2.50 -13.44 1.11
N ASN A 474 2.86 -12.18 1.36
CA ASN A 474 3.35 -11.79 2.66
C ASN A 474 2.25 -11.96 3.72
N THR A 475 2.66 -12.37 4.93
CA THR A 475 1.75 -12.55 6.08
C THR A 475 2.37 -11.96 7.33
N THR A 476 1.58 -11.25 8.13
CA THR A 476 2.01 -10.61 9.36
C THR A 476 1.17 -11.09 10.54
N GLY A 477 1.83 -11.27 11.69
CA GLY A 477 1.15 -11.37 12.97
C GLY A 477 0.47 -10.05 13.34
N LEU A 478 -0.36 -10.07 14.38
CA LEU A 478 -1.08 -8.89 14.85
C LEU A 478 -0.29 -8.01 15.83
N ASN A 479 0.90 -8.45 16.26
CA ASN A 479 1.70 -7.71 17.24
C ASN A 479 2.17 -6.37 16.65
N GLY A 480 1.93 -5.28 17.38
CA GLY A 480 2.24 -3.92 16.94
C GLY A 480 1.19 -3.28 16.03
N ILE A 481 0.12 -3.99 15.65
CA ILE A 481 -0.99 -3.42 14.90
C ILE A 481 -2.07 -2.92 15.87
N PRO A 482 -2.37 -1.62 15.91
CA PRO A 482 -3.48 -1.12 16.73
C PRO A 482 -4.80 -1.78 16.34
N SER A 483 -5.54 -2.32 17.32
CA SER A 483 -6.81 -3.03 17.09
C SER A 483 -7.84 -2.19 16.32
N ASN A 484 -7.85 -0.87 16.52
CA ASN A 484 -8.72 0.05 15.79
C ASN A 484 -8.50 0.03 14.27
N PHE A 485 -7.27 -0.25 13.80
CA PHE A 485 -7.00 -0.36 12.36
C PHE A 485 -7.57 -1.65 11.78
N LEU A 486 -7.59 -2.73 12.56
CA LEU A 486 -8.14 -4.03 12.14
C LEU A 486 -9.67 -4.03 12.08
N ASN A 487 -10.35 -3.14 12.81
CA ASN A 487 -11.81 -2.99 12.72
C ASN A 487 -12.28 -2.59 11.32
N THR A 488 -11.45 -1.85 10.58
CA THR A 488 -11.78 -1.36 9.23
C THR A 488 -10.96 -2.03 8.13
N PHE A 489 -10.07 -2.95 8.48
CA PHE A 489 -9.21 -3.63 7.52
C PHE A 489 -9.97 -4.75 6.80
N GLN A 490 -9.66 -4.95 5.52
CA GLN A 490 -10.26 -6.00 4.70
C GLN A 490 -9.25 -7.15 4.57
N ASP A 491 -9.54 -8.29 5.18
CA ASP A 491 -8.71 -9.49 5.07
C ASP A 491 -9.56 -10.74 5.23
N ASN A 492 -9.24 -11.79 4.47
CA ASN A 492 -9.97 -13.06 4.55
C ASN A 492 -9.77 -13.78 5.89
N ASN A 493 -8.74 -13.44 6.66
CA ASN A 493 -8.55 -13.96 8.02
C ASN A 493 -9.30 -13.14 9.08
N LEU A 494 -9.89 -11.98 8.75
CA LEU A 494 -10.79 -11.26 9.64
C LEU A 494 -12.22 -11.74 9.38
N LEU A 495 -12.68 -12.65 10.23
CA LEU A 495 -13.95 -13.35 10.06
C LEU A 495 -15.09 -12.55 10.70
N ASP A 496 -16.00 -12.05 9.87
CA ASP A 496 -17.27 -11.49 10.32
C ASP A 496 -18.27 -12.62 10.62
N LYS A 497 -18.72 -12.69 11.88
CA LYS A 497 -19.62 -13.73 12.40
C LYS A 497 -20.90 -13.11 12.95
N SER A 498 -21.95 -13.91 12.98
CA SER A 498 -23.20 -13.53 13.63
C SER A 498 -23.93 -14.71 14.27
N ALA A 499 -24.71 -14.39 15.29
CA ALA A 499 -25.69 -15.28 15.90
C ALA A 499 -27.05 -14.59 15.83
N THR A 500 -28.08 -15.32 15.44
CA THR A 500 -29.43 -14.80 15.27
C THR A 500 -30.44 -15.73 15.90
N ILE A 501 -31.42 -15.17 16.58
CA ILE A 501 -32.62 -15.86 17.04
C ILE A 501 -33.85 -15.05 16.61
N SER A 502 -34.89 -15.74 16.15
CA SER A 502 -36.14 -15.09 15.71
C SER A 502 -37.33 -15.89 16.22
N ILE A 503 -38.24 -15.19 16.91
CA ILE A 503 -39.47 -15.78 17.47
C ILE A 503 -40.65 -15.09 16.81
N ASN A 504 -41.67 -15.86 16.43
CA ASN A 504 -42.93 -15.32 15.97
C ASN A 504 -44.08 -16.14 16.55
N GLY A 505 -45.27 -15.55 16.57
CA GLY A 505 -46.46 -16.21 17.08
C GLY A 505 -47.71 -15.61 16.47
N SER A 506 -48.75 -16.43 16.34
CA SER A 506 -50.09 -16.01 15.93
C SER A 506 -50.81 -15.16 16.99
N GLY A 507 -50.37 -15.26 18.25
CA GLY A 507 -50.87 -14.50 19.39
C GLY A 507 -49.79 -14.42 20.48
N ARG A 508 -49.94 -13.54 21.46
CA ARG A 508 -48.92 -13.26 22.49
C ARG A 508 -48.56 -14.47 23.33
N MET A 509 -49.48 -15.42 23.50
CA MET A 509 -49.25 -16.67 24.23
C MET A 509 -48.67 -17.80 23.36
N SER A 510 -48.73 -17.69 22.04
CA SER A 510 -48.14 -18.68 21.12
C SER A 510 -46.70 -18.32 20.75
N ALA A 511 -45.95 -19.29 20.25
CA ALA A 511 -44.63 -19.11 19.66
C ALA A 511 -44.42 -20.22 18.62
N ASN A 512 -43.67 -19.93 17.57
CA ASN A 512 -43.28 -20.89 16.54
C ASN A 512 -42.23 -21.88 17.02
N GLN A 513 -41.67 -21.67 18.21
CA GLN A 513 -40.71 -22.54 18.86
C GLN A 513 -41.15 -22.81 20.30
N THR A 514 -40.80 -23.96 20.85
CA THR A 514 -41.03 -24.24 22.28
C THR A 514 -39.99 -23.45 23.09
N PRO A 515 -40.38 -22.75 24.19
CA PRO A 515 -39.42 -22.07 25.06
C PRO A 515 -38.43 -23.07 25.67
N ASP A 516 -37.15 -22.71 25.71
CA ASP A 516 -36.10 -23.50 26.38
C ASP A 516 -36.33 -23.59 27.88
N HIS A 517 -36.91 -22.54 28.46
CA HIS A 517 -37.20 -22.45 29.88
C HIS A 517 -38.44 -21.56 30.11
N THR A 518 -39.28 -21.92 31.08
CA THR A 518 -40.42 -21.09 31.50
C THR A 518 -40.43 -21.02 33.02
N THR A 519 -40.41 -19.81 33.57
CA THR A 519 -40.51 -19.58 35.01
C THR A 519 -41.33 -18.32 35.28
N SER A 520 -42.20 -18.38 36.30
CA SER A 520 -43.09 -17.26 36.69
C SER A 520 -43.87 -16.64 35.52
N GLY A 521 -44.30 -17.46 34.54
CA GLY A 521 -45.04 -16.99 33.37
C GLY A 521 -44.19 -16.33 32.26
N VAL A 522 -42.87 -16.24 32.43
CA VAL A 522 -41.94 -15.73 31.42
C VAL A 522 -41.39 -16.87 30.59
N ARG A 523 -41.47 -16.77 29.27
CA ARG A 523 -40.94 -17.75 28.31
C ARG A 523 -39.57 -17.31 27.80
N TYR A 524 -38.56 -18.13 27.98
CA TYR A 524 -37.18 -17.86 27.59
C TYR A 524 -36.80 -18.69 26.36
N PHE A 525 -36.11 -18.04 25.43
CA PHE A 525 -35.56 -18.65 24.22
C PHE A 525 -34.07 -18.34 24.11
N TYR A 526 -33.26 -19.34 23.84
CA TYR A 526 -31.80 -19.24 23.83
C TYR A 526 -31.20 -19.55 22.45
N GLN A 527 -30.15 -18.82 22.09
CA GLN A 527 -29.24 -19.18 21.01
C GLN A 527 -27.81 -19.10 21.49
N TYR A 528 -27.13 -20.24 21.57
CA TYR A 528 -25.74 -20.34 22.01
C TYR A 528 -24.77 -20.12 20.85
N PHE A 529 -23.60 -19.55 21.17
CA PHE A 529 -22.48 -19.43 20.24
C PHE A 529 -21.16 -19.29 21.01
N THR A 530 -20.04 -19.47 20.31
CA THR A 530 -18.70 -19.26 20.87
C THR A 530 -18.00 -18.17 20.07
N ALA A 531 -17.38 -17.25 20.78
CA ALA A 531 -16.52 -16.22 20.21
C ALA A 531 -15.08 -16.49 20.64
N SER A 532 -14.20 -16.77 19.68
CA SER A 532 -12.84 -17.28 19.97
C SER A 532 -11.85 -16.16 20.19
N ASP A 533 -12.03 -15.05 19.47
CA ASP A 533 -11.22 -13.83 19.61
C ASP A 533 -12.02 -12.59 19.17
N PRO A 534 -13.10 -12.21 19.88
CA PRO A 534 -13.99 -11.13 19.46
C PRO A 534 -13.47 -9.73 19.83
N ASN A 535 -12.15 -9.55 19.78
CA ASN A 535 -11.48 -8.29 20.13
C ASN A 535 -11.71 -7.18 19.09
N PHE A 536 -12.32 -7.51 17.95
CA PHE A 536 -12.55 -6.58 16.84
C PHE A 536 -14.03 -6.22 16.74
N LEU A 537 -14.28 -4.98 16.38
CA LEU A 537 -15.64 -4.51 16.09
C LEU A 537 -16.11 -5.14 14.78
N SER A 538 -17.31 -5.73 14.82
CA SER A 538 -18.02 -6.06 13.59
C SER A 538 -18.40 -4.76 12.86
N PRO A 539 -18.44 -4.80 11.52
CA PRO A 539 -19.00 -3.73 10.73
C PRO A 539 -20.40 -3.27 11.12
N GLY A 540 -20.59 -1.94 11.22
CA GLY A 540 -21.87 -1.31 11.52
C GLY A 540 -22.41 -1.68 12.90
N TYR A 541 -23.72 -1.86 13.03
CA TYR A 541 -24.34 -2.31 14.26
C TYR A 541 -24.04 -3.79 14.53
N SER A 542 -23.48 -4.07 15.71
CA SER A 542 -23.19 -5.42 16.21
C SER A 542 -24.28 -5.95 17.13
N TRP A 543 -25.17 -5.09 17.62
CA TRP A 543 -26.41 -5.46 18.30
C TRP A 543 -27.59 -4.97 17.47
N LEU A 544 -28.46 -5.89 17.07
CA LEU A 544 -29.62 -5.61 16.24
C LEU A 544 -30.82 -6.36 16.82
N CYS A 545 -31.77 -5.64 17.39
CA CYS A 545 -33.03 -6.25 17.83
C CYS A 545 -34.24 -5.46 17.33
N SER A 546 -35.28 -6.20 16.97
CA SER A 546 -36.57 -5.66 16.57
C SER A 546 -37.70 -6.54 17.09
N THR A 547 -38.84 -5.91 17.39
CA THR A 547 -40.03 -6.57 17.91
C THR A 547 -41.25 -5.69 17.70
N ASN A 548 -42.40 -6.33 17.44
CA ASN A 548 -43.71 -5.70 17.57
C ASN A 548 -44.48 -6.20 18.82
N PHE A 549 -43.78 -6.87 19.74
CA PHE A 549 -44.32 -7.41 20.98
C PHE A 549 -44.38 -6.33 22.07
N GLY A 550 -45.58 -6.07 22.57
CA GLY A 550 -45.80 -5.12 23.66
C GLY A 550 -45.76 -3.65 23.27
N ILE A 551 -45.85 -3.33 21.98
CA ILE A 551 -45.82 -1.95 21.47
C ILE A 551 -47.11 -1.55 20.71
N SER A 552 -48.12 -2.42 20.66
CA SER A 552 -49.38 -2.13 19.98
C SER A 552 -50.19 -1.08 20.75
N SER A 553 -51.02 -0.29 20.04
CA SER A 553 -51.98 0.62 20.67
C SER A 553 -52.96 -0.11 21.60
N LEU A 554 -53.24 -1.39 21.32
CA LEU A 554 -54.08 -2.25 22.15
C LEU A 554 -53.42 -2.67 23.48
N GLU A 555 -52.12 -2.41 23.64
CA GLU A 555 -51.30 -2.87 24.76
C GLU A 555 -50.70 -1.71 25.56
N GLN A 556 -50.94 -0.45 25.16
CA GLN A 556 -50.34 0.74 25.78
C GLN A 556 -50.68 0.94 27.26
N SER A 557 -51.78 0.33 27.73
CA SER A 557 -52.20 0.36 29.14
C SER A 557 -51.56 -0.74 30.00
N MET A 558 -50.83 -1.68 29.40
CA MET A 558 -50.18 -2.78 30.11
C MET A 558 -48.85 -2.32 30.71
N THR A 559 -48.51 -2.82 31.89
CA THR A 559 -47.21 -2.51 32.52
C THR A 559 -46.08 -3.38 31.94
N PRO A 560 -44.79 -3.02 32.11
CA PRO A 560 -43.66 -3.88 31.74
C PRO A 560 -43.75 -5.31 32.32
N ALA A 561 -44.33 -5.46 33.51
CA ALA A 561 -44.50 -6.76 34.16
C ALA A 561 -45.61 -7.61 33.52
N MET A 562 -46.50 -6.98 32.75
CA MET A 562 -47.61 -7.64 32.06
C MET A 562 -47.32 -7.91 30.58
N ASN A 563 -46.48 -7.08 29.95
CA ASN A 563 -46.18 -7.18 28.53
C ASN A 563 -44.79 -6.61 28.21
N ASN A 564 -43.82 -7.49 27.97
CA ASN A 564 -42.46 -7.08 27.63
C ASN A 564 -41.73 -8.16 26.83
N ALA A 565 -40.97 -7.72 25.83
CA ALA A 565 -39.93 -8.52 25.20
C ALA A 565 -38.56 -7.99 25.67
N LYS A 566 -37.86 -8.78 26.48
CA LYS A 566 -36.51 -8.50 26.94
C LYS A 566 -35.49 -9.29 26.11
N PHE A 567 -34.53 -8.59 25.55
CA PHE A 567 -33.40 -9.13 24.80
C PHE A 567 -32.14 -9.03 25.66
N MET A 568 -31.35 -10.09 25.76
CA MET A 568 -30.09 -10.10 26.50
C MET A 568 -28.99 -10.79 25.70
N LEU A 569 -27.79 -10.21 25.69
CA LEU A 569 -26.57 -10.94 25.42
C LEU A 569 -25.93 -11.30 26.76
N GLU A 570 -25.61 -12.58 26.95
CA GLU A 570 -24.99 -13.08 28.16
C GLU A 570 -23.69 -13.83 27.84
N GLN A 571 -22.71 -13.74 28.73
CA GLN A 571 -21.46 -14.48 28.66
C GLN A 571 -21.38 -15.47 29.82
N LEU A 572 -20.90 -16.69 29.56
CA LEU A 572 -20.64 -17.66 30.61
C LEU A 572 -19.33 -17.31 31.34
N VAL A 573 -19.43 -16.91 32.61
CA VAL A 573 -18.28 -16.54 33.46
C VAL A 573 -18.37 -17.35 34.75
N GLY A 574 -17.35 -18.18 35.03
CA GLY A 574 -17.32 -19.01 36.25
C GLY A 574 -18.50 -19.99 36.36
N GLY A 575 -19.03 -20.47 35.23
CA GLY A 575 -20.20 -21.35 35.19
C GLY A 575 -21.56 -20.65 35.30
N VAL A 576 -21.59 -19.31 35.40
CA VAL A 576 -22.81 -18.50 35.51
C VAL A 576 -22.96 -17.60 34.29
N TRP A 577 -24.16 -17.57 33.71
CA TRP A 577 -24.50 -16.65 32.64
C TRP A 577 -24.63 -15.23 33.20
N THR A 578 -23.73 -14.35 32.79
CA THR A 578 -23.66 -12.96 33.23
C THR A 578 -24.11 -12.05 32.09
N GLU A 579 -25.00 -11.11 32.38
CA GLU A 579 -25.50 -10.15 31.40
C GLU A 579 -24.36 -9.23 30.90
N VAL A 580 -24.22 -9.15 29.58
CA VAL A 580 -23.31 -8.23 28.89
C VAL A 580 -24.07 -6.96 28.51
N ARG A 581 -25.30 -7.13 28.03
CA ARG A 581 -26.19 -6.06 27.58
C ARG A 581 -27.64 -6.54 27.53
N GLU A 582 -28.57 -5.62 27.78
CA GLU A 582 -30.00 -5.83 27.61
C GLU A 582 -30.71 -4.74 26.78
N PHE A 583 -31.89 -5.08 26.27
CA PHE A 583 -32.88 -4.14 25.73
C PHE A 583 -34.29 -4.64 26.09
N ASN A 584 -35.20 -3.71 26.38
CA ASN A 584 -36.59 -4.01 26.72
C ASN A 584 -37.53 -3.26 25.77
N SER A 585 -38.56 -3.92 25.25
CA SER A 585 -39.58 -3.26 24.41
C SER A 585 -40.48 -2.32 25.20
N HIS A 586 -40.63 -2.59 26.51
CA HIS A 586 -41.33 -1.73 27.46
C HIS A 586 -40.46 -1.40 28.69
N PRO A 587 -39.54 -0.43 28.59
CA PRO A 587 -38.77 0.06 29.72
C PRO A 587 -39.64 0.76 30.78
N THR A 588 -39.15 0.87 32.01
CA THR A 588 -39.85 1.43 33.19
C THR A 588 -40.19 2.92 33.09
N ASN A 589 -39.71 3.61 32.04
CA ASN A 589 -40.02 5.01 31.72
C ASN A 589 -41.18 5.17 30.70
N ASN A 590 -41.95 4.10 30.44
CA ASN A 590 -43.11 4.07 29.53
C ASN A 590 -42.84 4.49 28.07
N THR A 591 -41.59 4.39 27.60
CA THR A 591 -41.26 4.66 26.18
C THR A 591 -41.21 3.35 25.40
N PHE A 592 -42.27 3.04 24.65
CA PHE A 592 -42.35 1.84 23.82
C PHE A 592 -41.37 1.90 22.65
N ASN A 593 -40.40 0.98 22.61
CA ASN A 593 -39.42 0.90 21.52
C ASN A 593 -39.48 -0.47 20.86
N GLY A 594 -39.82 -0.51 19.59
CA GLY A 594 -39.86 -1.75 18.80
C GLY A 594 -38.51 -2.20 18.26
N SER A 595 -37.43 -1.47 18.54
CA SER A 595 -36.10 -1.82 18.06
C SER A 595 -34.99 -1.12 18.84
N ASN A 596 -33.83 -1.78 18.92
CA ASN A 596 -32.59 -1.17 19.38
C ASN A 596 -31.42 -1.73 18.56
N ASN A 597 -30.71 -0.82 17.90
CA ASN A 597 -29.53 -1.11 17.11
C ASN A 597 -28.36 -0.34 17.70
N ASP A 598 -27.23 -1.01 17.95
CA ASP A 598 -26.07 -0.37 18.56
C ASP A 598 -24.79 -1.17 18.31
N ILE A 599 -23.65 -0.62 18.71
CA ILE A 599 -22.36 -1.25 18.72
C ILE A 599 -22.17 -1.93 20.08
N ILE A 600 -21.62 -3.15 20.07
CA ILE A 600 -21.16 -3.84 21.27
C ILE A 600 -19.72 -4.28 21.11
N ARG A 601 -18.98 -4.22 22.21
CA ARG A 601 -17.64 -4.82 22.34
C ARG A 601 -17.76 -6.03 23.23
N PHE A 602 -17.30 -7.17 22.72
CA PHE A 602 -17.18 -8.38 23.52
C PHE A 602 -16.08 -8.16 24.55
N LYS A 603 -16.28 -8.68 25.77
CA LYS A 603 -15.34 -8.47 26.88
C LYS A 603 -14.13 -9.39 26.76
N SER A 604 -14.33 -10.60 26.23
CA SER A 604 -13.30 -11.63 26.11
C SER A 604 -13.80 -12.81 25.26
N ALA A 605 -12.88 -13.71 24.88
CA ALA A 605 -13.24 -14.99 24.29
C ALA A 605 -14.08 -15.84 25.26
N GLY A 606 -14.99 -16.65 24.73
CA GLY A 606 -15.79 -17.58 25.53
C GLY A 606 -17.12 -17.97 24.91
N SER A 607 -17.95 -18.63 25.72
CA SER A 607 -19.31 -19.03 25.33
C SER A 607 -20.30 -17.92 25.66
N TYR A 608 -21.13 -17.60 24.68
CA TYR A 608 -22.16 -16.57 24.75
C TYR A 608 -23.53 -17.18 24.45
N ARG A 609 -24.59 -16.52 24.92
CA ARG A 609 -25.95 -16.80 24.47
C ARG A 609 -26.73 -15.53 24.23
N LEU A 610 -27.60 -15.59 23.24
CA LEU A 610 -28.70 -14.65 23.05
C LEU A 610 -29.91 -15.17 23.81
N THR A 611 -30.55 -14.30 24.59
CA THR A 611 -31.77 -14.64 25.32
C THR A 611 -32.88 -13.69 24.95
N ILE A 612 -34.04 -14.24 24.58
CA ILE A 612 -35.30 -13.51 24.48
C ILE A 612 -36.21 -14.00 25.60
N ALA A 613 -36.65 -13.09 26.46
CA ALA A 613 -37.61 -13.36 27.52
C ALA A 613 -38.93 -12.64 27.20
N LEU A 614 -40.00 -13.42 26.99
CA LEU A 614 -41.33 -12.92 26.69
C LEU A 614 -42.24 -13.02 27.90
N THR A 615 -42.76 -11.88 28.33
CA THR A 615 -43.74 -11.77 29.42
C THR A 615 -45.08 -11.34 28.84
N TYR A 616 -46.12 -12.14 29.05
CA TYR A 616 -47.50 -11.75 28.75
C TYR A 616 -48.46 -12.30 29.80
N THR A 617 -49.15 -11.43 30.52
CA THR A 617 -50.16 -11.80 31.53
C THR A 617 -51.51 -11.13 31.25
N GLY A 618 -51.79 -10.82 29.99
CA GLY A 618 -53.06 -10.21 29.56
C GLY A 618 -54.23 -11.19 29.57
N THR A 619 -55.44 -10.66 29.40
CA THR A 619 -56.67 -11.45 29.37
C THR A 619 -56.69 -12.39 28.16
N GLN A 620 -56.89 -13.69 28.42
CA GLN A 620 -57.00 -14.73 27.40
C GLN A 620 -58.15 -14.43 26.42
N GLY A 621 -57.90 -14.57 25.11
CA GLY A 621 -58.91 -14.31 24.08
C GLY A 621 -59.17 -12.83 23.78
N SER A 622 -58.45 -11.91 24.42
CA SER A 622 -58.54 -10.48 24.13
C SER A 622 -57.98 -10.12 22.74
N ALA A 623 -58.40 -8.98 22.19
CA ALA A 623 -57.83 -8.47 20.94
C ALA A 623 -56.33 -8.18 21.04
N ALA A 624 -55.84 -7.86 22.24
CA ALA A 624 -54.42 -7.66 22.53
C ALA A 624 -53.63 -8.99 22.55
N GLU A 625 -54.22 -10.06 23.09
CA GLU A 625 -53.59 -11.40 23.11
C GLU A 625 -53.53 -12.02 21.72
N ASN A 626 -54.56 -11.83 20.89
CA ASN A 626 -54.61 -12.33 19.52
C ASN A 626 -53.71 -11.55 18.53
N GLN A 627 -52.89 -10.61 19.00
CA GLN A 627 -51.97 -9.88 18.12
C GLN A 627 -50.82 -10.79 17.67
N PRO A 628 -50.62 -10.96 16.35
CA PRO A 628 -49.47 -11.69 15.86
C PRO A 628 -48.19 -10.90 16.14
N TYR A 629 -47.10 -11.63 16.34
CA TYR A 629 -45.82 -11.01 16.63
C TYR A 629 -44.67 -11.63 15.88
N ASN A 630 -43.68 -10.78 15.64
CA ASN A 630 -42.39 -11.16 15.13
C ASN A 630 -41.34 -10.36 15.88
N LEU A 631 -40.29 -11.05 16.29
CA LEU A 631 -39.10 -10.45 16.83
C LEU A 631 -37.87 -11.13 16.27
N SER A 632 -36.80 -10.34 16.14
CA SER A 632 -35.49 -10.81 15.70
C SER A 632 -34.43 -10.20 16.59
N PHE A 633 -33.44 -11.00 16.94
CA PHE A 633 -32.28 -10.57 17.68
C PHE A 633 -31.03 -11.16 17.04
N THR A 634 -30.18 -10.28 16.54
CA THR A 634 -28.91 -10.62 15.92
C THR A 634 -27.79 -9.91 16.66
N VAL A 635 -26.77 -10.68 16.99
CA VAL A 635 -25.48 -10.15 17.43
C VAL A 635 -24.44 -10.49 16.37
N LYS A 636 -23.63 -9.51 15.99
CA LYS A 636 -22.52 -9.66 15.05
C LYS A 636 -21.20 -9.35 15.76
N TRP A 637 -20.15 -10.08 15.42
CA TRP A 637 -18.79 -9.83 15.93
C TRP A 637 -17.77 -10.16 14.86
N ARG A 638 -16.56 -9.63 15.03
CA ARG A 638 -15.43 -9.95 14.18
C ARG A 638 -14.36 -10.63 15.00
N GLU A 639 -13.78 -11.70 14.47
CA GLU A 639 -12.66 -12.40 15.08
C GLU A 639 -11.56 -12.73 14.06
N ILE A 640 -10.31 -12.77 14.50
CA ILE A 640 -9.22 -13.27 13.67
C ILE A 640 -9.37 -14.79 13.52
N ASN A 641 -9.03 -15.33 12.35
CA ASN A 641 -9.04 -16.75 12.09
C ASN A 641 -8.18 -17.48 13.15
N PRO A 642 -8.79 -18.30 14.02
CA PRO A 642 -8.08 -18.89 15.16
C PRO A 642 -7.03 -19.91 14.72
N ALA A 643 -7.12 -20.45 13.50
CA ALA A 643 -6.16 -21.41 12.96
C ALA A 643 -4.84 -20.76 12.48
N THR A 644 -4.83 -19.45 12.23
CA THR A 644 -3.66 -18.76 11.66
C THR A 644 -3.21 -17.56 12.48
N LYS A 645 -4.16 -16.81 13.09
CA LYS A 645 -3.94 -15.56 13.84
C LYS A 645 -3.03 -14.55 13.13
N MET A 646 -3.17 -14.44 11.81
CA MET A 646 -2.39 -13.55 10.96
C MET A 646 -3.27 -12.87 9.93
N VAL A 647 -2.78 -11.77 9.34
CA VAL A 647 -3.39 -11.13 8.17
C VAL A 647 -2.39 -11.11 7.02
N TYR A 648 -2.89 -10.95 5.79
CA TYR A 648 -2.05 -10.79 4.63
C TYR A 648 -1.50 -9.36 4.53
N ALA A 649 -0.29 -9.26 4.00
CA ALA A 649 0.33 -8.02 3.61
C ALA A 649 0.63 -8.06 2.10
N GLY A 650 0.73 -6.88 1.49
CA GLY A 650 0.95 -6.76 0.05
C GLY A 650 2.28 -7.34 -0.42
N GLY A 651 2.32 -7.75 -1.68
CA GLY A 651 3.51 -8.27 -2.35
C GLY A 651 3.73 -9.76 -2.12
N LEU A 652 4.83 -10.25 -2.70
CA LEU A 652 5.19 -11.65 -2.73
C LEU A 652 6.48 -11.93 -1.97
N ARG A 653 6.57 -13.14 -1.42
CA ARG A 653 7.80 -13.76 -0.95
C ARG A 653 8.00 -15.12 -1.61
N VAL A 654 9.24 -15.57 -1.73
CA VAL A 654 9.54 -16.89 -2.27
C VAL A 654 9.21 -17.98 -1.25
N LYS A 655 8.50 -19.01 -1.72
CA LYS A 655 8.21 -20.23 -0.97
C LYS A 655 9.18 -21.35 -1.34
N ASP A 656 9.36 -21.56 -2.64
CA ASP A 656 10.27 -22.56 -3.18
C ASP A 656 11.07 -22.02 -4.37
N ILE A 657 12.32 -22.47 -4.49
CA ILE A 657 13.12 -22.36 -5.72
C ILE A 657 13.51 -23.77 -6.14
N ASN A 658 12.98 -24.21 -7.28
CA ASN A 658 13.24 -25.52 -7.84
C ASN A 658 14.25 -25.40 -8.99
N TYR A 659 15.40 -26.07 -8.86
CA TYR A 659 16.39 -26.19 -9.91
C TYR A 659 16.17 -27.51 -10.65
N ARG A 660 15.94 -27.44 -11.96
CA ARG A 660 15.64 -28.58 -12.83
C ARG A 660 16.70 -28.73 -13.92
N ARG A 661 17.01 -29.98 -14.27
CA ARG A 661 17.76 -30.31 -15.50
C ARG A 661 16.88 -30.15 -16.73
N ALA A 662 17.51 -30.18 -17.91
CA ALA A 662 16.82 -30.15 -19.20
C ALA A 662 15.77 -31.27 -19.39
N ASN A 663 15.92 -32.40 -18.70
CA ASN A 663 14.95 -33.50 -18.71
C ASN A 663 13.76 -33.30 -17.75
N GLY A 664 13.67 -32.16 -17.06
CA GLY A 664 12.58 -31.80 -16.14
C GLY A 664 12.76 -32.24 -14.69
N ASN A 665 13.72 -33.12 -14.39
CA ASN A 665 13.97 -33.62 -13.03
C ASN A 665 14.52 -32.52 -12.12
N ILE A 666 13.97 -32.43 -10.91
CA ILE A 666 14.47 -31.54 -9.86
C ILE A 666 15.81 -32.10 -9.35
N VAL A 667 16.85 -31.27 -9.37
CA VAL A 667 18.19 -31.59 -8.82
C VAL A 667 18.44 -30.96 -7.47
N LYS A 668 17.85 -29.78 -7.24
CA LYS A 668 17.96 -29.05 -5.99
C LYS A 668 16.65 -28.32 -5.75
N LYS A 669 16.21 -28.27 -4.51
CA LYS A 669 15.10 -27.45 -4.06
C LYS A 669 15.54 -26.63 -2.85
N LYS A 670 15.28 -25.33 -2.90
CA LYS A 670 15.30 -24.44 -1.72
C LYS A 670 13.88 -24.23 -1.26
N HIS A 671 13.57 -24.54 -0.02
CA HIS A 671 12.30 -24.23 0.63
C HIS A 671 12.50 -23.14 1.69
N TYR A 672 11.54 -22.24 1.84
CA TYR A 672 11.59 -21.15 2.81
C TYR A 672 10.36 -21.19 3.72
N ASP A 673 10.59 -21.33 5.03
CA ASP A 673 9.56 -21.24 6.06
C ASP A 673 9.69 -19.92 6.82
N TYR A 674 8.57 -19.19 6.90
CA TYR A 674 8.47 -17.91 7.60
C TYR A 674 7.72 -18.04 8.93
N ILE A 675 7.89 -19.18 9.60
CA ILE A 675 7.18 -19.52 10.84
C ILE A 675 7.95 -18.95 12.03
N ASN A 676 7.22 -18.42 13.01
CA ASN A 676 7.79 -18.00 14.28
C ASN A 676 8.18 -19.25 15.10
N PRO A 677 9.44 -19.43 15.51
CA PRO A 677 9.87 -20.59 16.29
C PRO A 677 9.23 -20.63 17.69
N TYR A 678 8.67 -19.51 18.15
CA TYR A 678 7.91 -19.39 19.41
C TYR A 678 6.40 -19.40 19.18
N ALA A 679 5.92 -19.89 18.04
CA ALA A 679 4.52 -20.09 17.77
C ALA A 679 3.86 -20.97 18.83
N ASP A 680 2.63 -20.62 19.23
CA ASP A 680 1.78 -21.48 20.05
C ASP A 680 1.61 -22.84 19.35
N ALA A 681 1.78 -23.95 20.07
CA ALA A 681 1.65 -25.29 19.51
C ALA A 681 0.27 -25.55 18.89
N THR A 682 -0.75 -24.80 19.32
CA THR A 682 -2.11 -24.82 18.73
C THR A 682 -2.20 -24.12 17.37
N ILE A 683 -1.18 -23.33 17.00
CA ILE A 683 -1.09 -22.52 15.76
C ILE A 683 0.32 -22.68 15.16
N PRO A 684 0.68 -23.89 14.69
CA PRO A 684 2.04 -24.18 14.24
C PRO A 684 2.48 -23.38 13.00
N THR A 685 1.54 -22.75 12.29
CA THR A 685 1.80 -21.93 11.10
C THR A 685 1.86 -20.43 11.40
N TYR A 686 1.97 -20.03 12.67
CA TYR A 686 2.02 -18.61 13.03
C TYR A 686 3.25 -17.94 12.41
N THR A 687 3.02 -16.92 11.59
CA THR A 687 4.05 -16.21 10.83
C THR A 687 5.02 -15.44 11.75
N SER A 688 6.29 -15.37 11.35
CA SER A 688 7.31 -14.49 11.92
C SER A 688 7.26 -13.06 11.35
N GLY A 689 6.37 -12.83 10.38
CA GLY A 689 6.24 -11.56 9.68
C GLY A 689 5.68 -10.44 10.55
N ARG A 690 6.25 -9.26 10.38
CA ARG A 690 5.82 -8.00 11.01
C ARG A 690 5.61 -6.95 9.95
N VAL A 691 4.53 -6.20 10.08
CA VAL A 691 4.25 -5.04 9.23
C VAL A 691 4.88 -3.78 9.83
N VAL A 692 5.50 -2.95 8.99
CA VAL A 692 6.17 -1.71 9.40
C VAL A 692 5.16 -0.57 9.53
N SER A 693 4.26 -0.47 8.56
CA SER A 693 3.18 0.51 8.54
C SER A 693 1.92 -0.16 8.00
N PHE A 694 0.81 0.08 8.69
CA PHE A 694 -0.47 -0.52 8.37
C PHE A 694 -1.36 0.50 7.67
N PRO A 695 -2.04 0.13 6.57
CA PRO A 695 -2.83 1.08 5.81
C PRO A 695 -4.01 1.61 6.62
N TYR A 696 -4.19 2.92 6.59
CA TYR A 696 -5.24 3.63 7.31
C TYR A 696 -5.78 4.74 6.41
N TYR A 697 -7.07 4.78 6.14
CA TYR A 697 -7.61 5.47 4.95
C TYR A 697 -8.65 6.54 5.22
N TYR A 698 -9.02 6.74 6.49
CA TYR A 698 -10.03 7.73 6.86
C TYR A 698 -9.43 8.83 7.75
N GLN A 699 -9.98 10.03 7.65
CA GLN A 699 -9.63 11.14 8.51
C GLN A 699 -10.91 11.88 8.93
N LEU A 700 -11.06 12.10 10.24
CA LEU A 700 -12.08 12.96 10.80
C LEU A 700 -11.59 14.42 10.71
N LYS A 701 -12.40 15.30 10.13
CA LYS A 701 -12.16 16.75 10.08
C LYS A 701 -13.21 17.48 10.93
N THR A 702 -12.76 18.46 11.71
CA THR A 702 -13.57 19.12 12.74
C THR A 702 -14.15 20.47 12.30
N ASN A 703 -15.46 20.61 12.53
CA ASN A 703 -16.39 21.76 12.70
C ASN A 703 -16.26 23.07 11.88
N ILE A 704 -17.37 23.43 11.19
CA ILE A 704 -17.77 24.83 10.92
C ILE A 704 -18.71 25.26 12.05
N ILE A 705 -18.21 26.04 13.01
CA ILE A 705 -19.07 26.66 14.04
C ILE A 705 -19.93 27.71 13.34
N ASN A 706 -21.22 27.44 13.20
CA ASN A 706 -22.14 28.37 12.57
C ASN A 706 -22.62 29.40 13.62
N PHE A 707 -22.00 30.57 13.65
CA PHE A 707 -22.35 31.65 14.60
C PHE A 707 -23.76 32.23 14.43
N ALA A 708 -24.53 31.78 13.43
CA ALA A 708 -25.89 32.25 13.12
C ALA A 708 -27.00 31.25 13.50
N GLY A 709 -26.75 30.31 14.43
CA GLY A 709 -27.79 29.43 14.98
C GLY A 709 -28.08 28.14 14.19
N GLY A 710 -27.22 27.78 13.23
CA GLY A 710 -27.21 26.45 12.63
C GLY A 710 -26.37 25.47 13.46
N GLY A 711 -26.74 24.18 13.52
CA GLY A 711 -25.95 23.16 14.23
C GLY A 711 -24.54 22.95 13.65
N ASP A 712 -23.67 22.34 14.45
CA ASP A 712 -22.30 21.96 14.06
C ASP A 712 -22.29 20.92 12.94
N TYR A 713 -21.37 21.05 11.97
CA TYR A 713 -21.19 20.10 10.87
C TYR A 713 -19.85 19.37 10.97
N TRP A 714 -19.84 18.06 10.77
CA TRP A 714 -18.60 17.27 10.71
C TRP A 714 -18.37 16.72 9.31
N PHE A 715 -17.09 16.66 8.93
CA PHE A 715 -16.66 16.10 7.64
C PHE A 715 -15.78 14.88 7.89
N GLU A 716 -16.17 13.76 7.31
CA GLU A 716 -15.32 12.57 7.25
C GLU A 716 -14.74 12.49 5.83
N THR A 717 -13.42 12.48 5.69
CA THR A 717 -12.76 12.26 4.40
C THR A 717 -12.21 10.84 4.35
N LEU A 718 -12.72 10.06 3.41
CA LEU A 718 -12.20 8.73 3.05
C LEU A 718 -11.30 8.88 1.83
N SER A 719 -10.23 8.10 1.76
CA SER A 719 -9.30 8.12 0.62
C SER A 719 -8.93 6.71 0.16
N ALA A 720 -8.60 6.59 -1.13
CA ALA A 720 -7.99 5.39 -1.70
C ALA A 720 -6.51 5.24 -1.32
N GLN A 721 -5.87 6.32 -0.85
CA GLN A 721 -4.52 6.28 -0.33
C GLN A 721 -4.56 6.28 1.19
N SER A 722 -3.57 5.66 1.80
CA SER A 722 -3.42 5.71 3.25
C SER A 722 -3.25 7.17 3.68
N SER A 723 -4.11 7.64 4.60
CA SER A 723 -4.03 8.95 5.24
C SER A 723 -2.83 9.06 6.20
N GLN A 724 -2.23 7.92 6.56
CA GLN A 724 -0.88 7.86 7.11
C GLN A 724 0.11 7.44 6.02
N PRO A 725 1.27 8.10 5.87
CA PRO A 725 2.31 7.63 4.96
C PRO A 725 2.65 6.17 5.24
N LEU A 726 2.58 5.33 4.20
CA LEU A 726 3.04 3.95 4.30
C LEU A 726 4.55 3.96 4.37
N GLU A 727 5.08 3.75 5.58
CA GLU A 727 6.51 3.60 5.79
C GLU A 727 6.97 2.20 5.36
N THR A 728 8.22 2.14 4.91
CA THR A 728 8.89 0.89 4.54
C THR A 728 10.16 0.73 5.35
N THR A 729 10.45 -0.48 5.82
CA THR A 729 11.74 -0.82 6.44
C THR A 729 12.45 -1.76 5.50
N SER A 730 13.60 -1.33 4.98
CA SER A 730 14.21 -2.01 3.83
C SER A 730 13.15 -2.25 2.75
N GLY A 731 12.38 -1.19 2.42
CA GLY A 731 11.49 -1.08 1.24
C GLY A 731 10.28 -1.98 1.19
N SER A 732 10.27 -3.03 2.00
CA SER A 732 9.13 -3.88 2.20
C SER A 732 8.21 -3.28 3.25
N TYR A 733 6.90 -3.47 3.06
CA TYR A 733 5.87 -3.20 4.06
C TYR A 733 5.86 -4.26 5.15
N CYS A 734 6.41 -5.46 4.87
CA CYS A 734 6.48 -6.59 5.78
C CYS A 734 7.90 -7.17 5.81
N GLY A 735 8.41 -7.43 7.01
CA GLY A 735 9.70 -8.08 7.22
C GLY A 735 9.57 -9.30 8.13
N TYR A 736 10.47 -10.26 7.95
CA TYR A 736 10.47 -11.52 8.69
C TYR A 736 11.60 -11.56 9.71
N GLU A 737 11.25 -11.83 10.97
CA GLU A 737 12.22 -11.96 12.06
C GLU A 737 12.94 -13.31 12.02
N TYR A 738 12.23 -14.37 11.60
CA TYR A 738 12.73 -15.73 11.51
C TYR A 738 12.42 -16.31 10.13
N VAL A 739 13.44 -16.80 9.44
CA VAL A 739 13.32 -17.47 8.14
C VAL A 739 14.20 -18.70 8.16
N ASN A 740 13.61 -19.86 7.92
CA ASN A 740 14.36 -21.10 7.74
C ASN A 740 14.49 -21.38 6.25
N GLU A 741 15.73 -21.48 5.75
CA GLU A 741 16.01 -21.98 4.41
C GLU A 741 16.39 -23.47 4.51
N ILE A 742 15.65 -24.32 3.81
CA ILE A 742 15.88 -25.76 3.75
C ILE A 742 16.36 -26.12 2.34
N ASP A 743 17.62 -26.53 2.25
CA ASP A 743 18.25 -27.00 1.02
C ASP A 743 18.08 -28.52 0.88
N VAL A 744 17.30 -28.96 -0.11
CA VAL A 744 17.11 -30.37 -0.44
C VAL A 744 17.86 -30.68 -1.73
N ASP A 745 18.94 -31.46 -1.63
CA ASP A 745 19.70 -31.97 -2.76
C ASP A 745 19.22 -33.40 -3.11
N SER A 746 18.57 -33.55 -4.26
CA SER A 746 18.07 -34.85 -4.72
C SER A 746 19.17 -35.73 -5.32
N THR A 747 20.41 -35.22 -5.46
CA THR A 747 21.57 -36.00 -5.94
C THR A 747 22.31 -36.71 -4.81
N ASN A 748 22.07 -36.34 -3.55
CA ASN A 748 22.61 -36.99 -2.35
C ASN A 748 21.51 -37.58 -1.48
N ALA A 749 20.78 -38.57 -1.99
CA ALA A 749 20.01 -39.47 -1.13
C ALA A 749 20.96 -40.41 -0.36
N ARG A 750 21.79 -39.88 0.56
CA ARG A 750 22.34 -40.71 1.63
C ARG A 750 21.29 -40.78 2.73
N GLN A 751 20.78 -41.99 2.90
CA GLN A 751 19.98 -42.41 4.05
C GLN A 751 20.56 -41.81 5.34
N GLN A 752 19.79 -40.95 6.00
CA GLN A 752 19.87 -40.83 7.46
C GLN A 752 18.72 -41.65 8.01
N SER A 753 19.08 -42.87 8.44
CA SER A 753 18.31 -43.75 9.31
C SER A 753 18.22 -43.18 10.71
#